data_AF-A0A7I0HT77-F1
#
_entry.id   AF-A0A7I0HT77-F1
#
_cell.length_a   1.000
_cell.length_b   1.000
_cell.length_c   1.000
_cell.angle_alpha   90.00
_cell.angle_beta   90.00
_cell.angle_gamma   90.00
#
_symmetry.space_group_name_H-M   'P 1'
#
loop_
_entity.id
_entity.type
_entity.pdbx_description
1 polymer ?
#
loop_
_entity_poly.entity_id
_entity_poly.type
_entity_poly.pdbx_seq_one_letter_code
_entity_poly.pdbx_strand_id
1 'polypeptide(L)'
;MLSKTSPLSIKEIIAGTDLFLNLSPETREHLARSFVKVKVPKNKVVIKQGDHGDAMYLVATGSFSVYVTADGKKQKLGEIKPGSCFGEGALVTDEPRNATVICDQYGTVYRIGRDEFKKAFKDRSEELNAIIRLISRRSRALHRSVFRPEPRRIKELISSVSLFSGVGAKLIAELEPQMEWIFLPGGETLMRQGDKADGMYVVVNGTLEYEVRNHENLIVSTGYFSKGDIIGELALLTGEPRTATVVATLSCEIVKISTAAFESVFSKHPPSLLAITKLIAERFTNDRMGKRVAKQARSIITLFPLQKDLSVRNFASNLSQSLKKFGRTAIIESRDFKKRLGNREYAVSDLLESLYQMQDSHEFLILCPDFEDKLWTETILHHTNRILLLSEAHRTGGLTAEEIRFLGDSEEFFGPTRELVLLYSDPNEKPANTANLTRIRKIGIVRHIRTYSSHGFESLTRFITGRSVGLALGGGGAKGLAHIGLLKAMQEENIPIDMIGGTSAGALMASIYAMGYDATGLERVAKSLMSDKKTLNDYTIPTVSLIRGKKFNTVIKNFVGSTMIEDLWLPYFAVATSLTKAQKVIFDRGPVWKALRASASIPGILPPFYEKNELLVDGAILDNIPGAVMRERGADFVISVALSSEGDSTADEAFSSIYEKNNSGALPSALRLLFKRLIGKNQIQKDVPNLLSLLMRATFVASDAAKAKAKAESDIFAELPVEQYGLFDWKKFYELVDIGYQYGKTHAKSWKKQLGIRG
;
A
#
# COMPACT_ATOMS: atom_id res chain seq x y z
N MET A 1 -21.05 19.14 -51.64
CA MET A 1 -19.59 18.90 -51.79
C MET A 1 -19.16 17.87 -50.77
N LEU A 2 -18.85 16.65 -51.19
CA LEU A 2 -18.33 15.59 -50.31
C LEU A 2 -16.91 15.96 -49.89
N SER A 3 -16.66 16.15 -48.60
CA SER A 3 -15.31 16.41 -48.08
C SER A 3 -14.44 15.19 -48.31
N LYS A 4 -13.53 15.27 -49.30
CA LYS A 4 -12.40 14.35 -49.42
C LYS A 4 -11.46 14.61 -48.25
N THR A 5 -11.68 13.92 -47.13
CA THR A 5 -10.65 13.77 -46.10
C THR A 5 -9.51 12.97 -46.72
N SER A 6 -8.34 13.61 -46.86
CA SER A 6 -7.11 12.93 -47.26
C SER A 6 -6.86 11.74 -46.33
N PRO A 7 -6.43 10.57 -46.84
CA PRO A 7 -6.17 9.42 -45.99
C PRO A 7 -5.06 9.77 -45.00
N LEU A 8 -5.32 9.57 -43.69
CA LEU A 8 -4.36 9.83 -42.63
C LEU A 8 -3.02 9.16 -42.97
N SER A 9 -1.94 9.92 -42.84
CA SER A 9 -0.59 9.39 -42.98
C SER A 9 -0.32 8.39 -41.85
N ILE A 10 0.58 7.44 -42.08
CA ILE A 10 0.90 6.46 -41.04
C ILE A 10 1.48 7.10 -39.77
N LYS A 11 2.21 8.22 -39.91
CA LYS A 11 2.75 8.98 -38.79
C LYS A 11 1.63 9.56 -37.91
N GLU A 12 0.58 10.09 -38.53
CA GLU A 12 -0.61 10.61 -37.82
C GLU A 12 -1.39 9.49 -37.12
N ILE A 13 -1.56 8.34 -37.79
CA ILE A 13 -2.25 7.19 -37.18
C ILE A 13 -1.47 6.66 -35.99
N ILE A 14 -0.14 6.48 -36.10
CA ILE A 14 0.70 6.05 -34.97
C ILE A 14 0.63 7.07 -33.84
N ALA A 15 0.72 8.37 -34.12
CA ALA A 15 0.64 9.40 -33.10
C ALA A 15 -0.71 9.47 -32.39
N GLY A 16 -1.82 9.10 -33.08
CA GLY A 16 -3.17 9.08 -32.52
C GLY A 16 -3.63 7.72 -31.96
N THR A 17 -2.83 6.66 -32.09
CA THR A 17 -3.20 5.34 -31.57
C THR A 17 -2.72 5.23 -30.11
N ASP A 18 -3.65 4.95 -29.19
CA ASP A 18 -3.36 4.82 -27.74
C ASP A 18 -2.16 3.91 -27.42
N LEU A 19 -1.96 2.87 -28.24
CA LEU A 19 -0.87 1.91 -28.08
C LEU A 19 0.52 2.56 -28.18
N PHE A 20 0.65 3.67 -28.90
CA PHE A 20 1.93 4.30 -29.25
C PHE A 20 2.11 5.71 -28.66
N LEU A 21 1.15 6.20 -27.87
CA LEU A 21 1.13 7.57 -27.32
C LEU A 21 2.35 7.96 -26.47
N ASN A 22 2.99 6.99 -25.84
CA ASN A 22 4.12 7.21 -24.93
C ASN A 22 5.48 6.84 -25.55
N LEU A 23 5.52 6.53 -26.84
CA LEU A 23 6.78 6.24 -27.53
C LEU A 23 7.54 7.52 -27.87
N SER A 24 8.86 7.44 -27.82
CA SER A 24 9.75 8.49 -28.33
C SER A 24 9.48 8.77 -29.82
N PRO A 25 9.68 10.01 -30.29
CA PRO A 25 9.52 10.38 -31.70
C PRO A 25 10.31 9.47 -32.65
N GLU A 26 11.52 9.08 -32.26
CA GLU A 26 12.40 8.22 -33.05
C GLU A 26 11.84 6.80 -33.18
N THR A 27 11.24 6.24 -32.13
CA THR A 27 10.62 4.90 -32.21
C THR A 27 9.37 4.93 -33.07
N ARG A 28 8.56 6.00 -33.00
CA ARG A 28 7.40 6.18 -33.88
C ARG A 28 7.82 6.26 -35.35
N GLU A 29 8.94 6.93 -35.63
CA GLU A 29 9.51 7.01 -36.97
C GLU A 29 9.95 5.62 -37.48
N HIS A 30 10.63 4.83 -36.65
CA HIS A 30 11.00 3.46 -37.00
C HIS A 30 9.79 2.57 -37.24
N LEU A 31 8.78 2.62 -36.36
CA LEU A 31 7.52 1.90 -36.55
C LEU A 31 6.85 2.29 -37.86
N ALA A 32 6.73 3.59 -38.15
CA ALA A 32 6.13 4.10 -39.38
C ALA A 32 6.79 3.52 -40.65
N ARG A 33 8.10 3.23 -40.61
CA ARG A 33 8.84 2.60 -41.72
C ARG A 33 8.63 1.09 -41.82
N SER A 34 8.36 0.42 -40.70
CA SER A 34 8.17 -1.03 -40.64
C SER A 34 6.77 -1.50 -41.06
N PHE A 35 5.78 -0.62 -41.02
CA PHE A 35 4.41 -0.94 -41.41
C PHE A 35 4.22 -0.95 -42.93
N VAL A 36 3.52 -1.96 -43.44
CA VAL A 36 3.22 -2.13 -44.87
C VAL A 36 1.75 -1.82 -45.12
N LYS A 37 1.47 -0.99 -46.12
CA LYS A 37 0.10 -0.62 -46.51
C LYS A 37 -0.59 -1.75 -47.27
N VAL A 38 -1.76 -2.18 -46.79
CA VAL A 38 -2.57 -3.26 -47.36
C VAL A 38 -3.96 -2.73 -47.71
N LYS A 39 -4.38 -2.90 -48.97
CA LYS A 39 -5.74 -2.60 -49.44
C LYS A 39 -6.63 -3.81 -49.20
N VAL A 40 -7.79 -3.58 -48.59
CA VAL A 40 -8.73 -4.65 -48.21
C VAL A 40 -10.06 -4.44 -48.95
N PRO A 41 -10.46 -5.37 -49.82
CA PRO A 41 -11.74 -5.28 -50.52
C PRO A 41 -12.92 -5.64 -49.61
N LYS A 42 -14.13 -5.24 -50.04
CA LYS A 42 -15.38 -5.52 -49.35
C LYS A 42 -15.58 -7.02 -49.11
N ASN A 43 -16.11 -7.34 -47.93
CA ASN A 43 -16.39 -8.67 -47.41
C ASN A 43 -15.14 -9.56 -47.22
N LYS A 44 -13.93 -9.03 -47.35
CA LYS A 44 -12.71 -9.80 -47.11
C LYS A 44 -12.51 -9.99 -45.60
N VAL A 45 -12.31 -11.24 -45.20
CA VAL A 45 -11.83 -11.60 -43.86
C VAL A 45 -10.35 -11.25 -43.75
N VAL A 46 -10.00 -10.37 -42.81
CA VAL A 46 -8.61 -9.92 -42.58
C VAL A 46 -7.90 -10.81 -41.58
N ILE A 47 -8.59 -11.16 -40.49
CA ILE A 47 -8.19 -12.20 -39.54
C ILE A 47 -9.40 -13.06 -39.24
N LYS A 48 -9.18 -14.35 -38.99
CA LYS A 48 -10.23 -15.32 -38.69
C LYS A 48 -9.97 -15.92 -37.32
N GLN A 49 -11.03 -16.06 -36.52
CA GLN A 49 -10.95 -16.66 -35.20
C GLN A 49 -10.41 -18.09 -35.30
N GLY A 50 -9.50 -18.46 -34.39
CA GLY A 50 -8.85 -19.77 -34.34
C GLY A 50 -7.59 -19.90 -35.20
N ASP A 51 -7.34 -19.00 -36.15
CA ASP A 51 -6.10 -19.03 -36.93
C ASP A 51 -4.91 -18.57 -36.07
N HIS A 52 -3.69 -19.04 -36.34
CA HIS A 52 -2.49 -18.46 -35.73
C HIS A 52 -2.26 -17.03 -36.24
N GLY A 53 -1.87 -16.13 -35.34
CA GLY A 53 -1.57 -14.75 -35.67
C GLY A 53 -0.08 -14.45 -35.66
N ASP A 54 0.40 -13.71 -36.65
CA ASP A 54 1.80 -13.25 -36.77
C ASP A 54 1.96 -11.72 -36.88
N ALA A 55 0.85 -10.98 -36.94
CA ALA A 55 0.85 -9.56 -37.29
C ALA A 55 -0.30 -8.78 -36.66
N MET A 56 -0.11 -7.46 -36.53
CA MET A 56 -1.16 -6.51 -36.16
C MET A 56 -1.51 -5.57 -37.32
N TYR A 57 -2.66 -4.90 -37.20
CA TYR A 57 -3.21 -4.02 -38.22
C TYR A 57 -3.64 -2.67 -37.62
N LEU A 58 -3.31 -1.57 -38.30
CA LEU A 58 -3.83 -0.23 -38.02
C LEU A 58 -4.81 0.19 -39.12
N VAL A 59 -5.99 0.67 -38.76
CA VAL A 59 -7.01 1.07 -39.74
C VAL A 59 -6.76 2.49 -40.21
N ALA A 60 -6.46 2.65 -41.50
CA ALA A 60 -6.29 3.95 -42.13
C ALA A 60 -7.61 4.49 -42.70
N THR A 61 -8.36 3.64 -43.40
CA THR A 61 -9.66 3.98 -43.98
C THR A 61 -10.56 2.75 -44.05
N GLY A 62 -11.87 2.97 -44.16
CA GLY A 62 -12.88 1.91 -44.19
C GLY A 62 -13.44 1.58 -42.80
N SER A 63 -14.28 0.55 -42.76
CA SER A 63 -14.93 0.06 -41.55
C SER A 63 -14.83 -1.46 -41.52
N PHE A 64 -14.60 -2.01 -40.33
CA PHE A 64 -14.35 -3.43 -40.13
C PHE A 64 -15.21 -3.97 -39.00
N SER A 65 -16.09 -4.91 -39.30
CA SER A 65 -16.92 -5.59 -38.31
C SER A 65 -16.17 -6.76 -37.68
N VAL A 66 -16.27 -6.85 -36.35
CA VAL A 66 -15.68 -7.92 -35.54
C VAL A 66 -16.76 -8.94 -35.18
N TYR A 67 -16.44 -10.21 -35.35
CA TYR A 67 -17.32 -11.33 -35.06
C TYR A 67 -16.63 -12.37 -34.18
N VAL A 68 -17.36 -12.94 -33.24
CA VAL A 68 -16.95 -14.15 -32.52
C VAL A 68 -17.96 -15.25 -32.78
N THR A 69 -17.46 -16.45 -33.02
CA THR A 69 -18.26 -17.67 -33.10
C THR A 69 -18.21 -18.34 -31.74
N ALA A 70 -19.37 -18.45 -31.10
CA ALA A 70 -19.58 -19.23 -29.87
C ALA A 70 -20.78 -20.15 -30.11
N ASP A 71 -20.69 -21.42 -29.69
CA ASP A 71 -21.74 -22.44 -29.87
C ASP A 71 -22.27 -22.57 -31.30
N GLY A 72 -21.38 -22.44 -32.29
CA GLY A 72 -21.73 -22.49 -33.71
C GLY A 72 -22.50 -21.28 -34.24
N LYS A 73 -22.80 -20.27 -33.42
CA LYS A 73 -23.45 -19.02 -33.83
C LYS A 73 -22.45 -17.88 -33.94
N LYS A 74 -22.53 -17.14 -35.04
CA LYS A 74 -21.68 -15.98 -35.31
C LYS A 74 -22.32 -14.71 -34.73
N GLN A 75 -21.70 -14.13 -33.71
CA GLN A 75 -22.16 -12.91 -33.04
C GLN A 75 -21.27 -11.71 -33.44
N LYS A 76 -21.88 -10.58 -33.79
CA LYS A 76 -21.14 -9.32 -34.06
C LYS A 76 -20.80 -8.64 -32.74
N LEU A 77 -19.52 -8.39 -32.50
CA LEU A 77 -19.02 -7.73 -31.28
C LEU A 77 -18.95 -6.21 -31.39
N GLY A 78 -18.74 -5.69 -32.60
CA GLY A 78 -18.57 -4.26 -32.79
C GLY A 78 -17.98 -3.94 -34.16
N GLU A 79 -17.59 -2.68 -34.30
CA GLU A 79 -17.04 -2.10 -35.52
C GLU A 79 -15.74 -1.35 -35.19
N ILE A 80 -14.69 -1.58 -35.98
CA ILE A 80 -13.40 -0.92 -35.87
C ILE A 80 -13.34 0.21 -36.90
N LYS A 81 -13.06 1.42 -36.41
CA LYS A 81 -13.03 2.66 -37.20
C LYS A 81 -11.59 3.10 -37.51
N PRO A 82 -11.39 4.02 -38.48
CA PRO A 82 -10.08 4.62 -38.75
C PRO A 82 -9.42 5.19 -37.49
N GLY A 83 -8.11 4.98 -37.36
CA GLY A 83 -7.33 5.34 -36.16
C GLY A 83 -7.25 4.26 -35.09
N SER A 84 -8.01 3.15 -35.22
CA SER A 84 -7.96 2.01 -34.30
C SER A 84 -7.00 0.91 -34.79
N CYS A 85 -6.65 -0.02 -33.90
CA CYS A 85 -5.85 -1.21 -34.20
C CYS A 85 -6.59 -2.51 -33.92
N PHE A 86 -6.16 -3.60 -34.55
CA PHE A 86 -6.59 -4.96 -34.19
C PHE A 86 -5.50 -6.00 -34.48
N GLY A 87 -5.59 -7.13 -33.78
CA GLY A 87 -4.67 -8.25 -33.93
C GLY A 87 -3.33 -8.06 -33.23
N GLU A 88 -3.20 -7.07 -32.35
CA GLU A 88 -2.01 -6.73 -31.58
C GLU A 88 -1.50 -7.88 -30.71
N GLY A 89 -2.39 -8.72 -30.17
CA GLY A 89 -2.02 -9.87 -29.33
C GLY A 89 -1.01 -10.80 -30.01
N ALA A 90 -1.13 -10.98 -31.33
CA ALA A 90 -0.24 -11.83 -32.12
C ALA A 90 1.23 -11.38 -32.15
N LEU A 91 1.52 -10.12 -31.81
CA LEU A 91 2.90 -9.63 -31.71
C LEU A 91 3.61 -10.12 -30.44
N VAL A 92 2.84 -10.58 -29.44
CA VAL A 92 3.34 -10.87 -28.09
C VAL A 92 3.03 -12.29 -27.67
N THR A 93 1.87 -12.82 -28.07
CA THR A 93 1.39 -14.14 -27.71
C THR A 93 1.35 -15.05 -28.94
N ASP A 94 1.52 -16.36 -28.71
CA ASP A 94 1.31 -17.42 -29.72
C ASP A 94 -0.14 -17.94 -29.73
N GLU A 95 -1.05 -17.21 -29.08
CA GLU A 95 -2.45 -17.60 -29.00
C GLU A 95 -3.13 -17.51 -30.38
N PRO A 96 -4.08 -18.42 -30.66
CA PRO A 96 -4.96 -18.29 -31.82
C PRO A 96 -5.72 -16.96 -31.79
N ARG A 97 -6.13 -16.45 -32.96
CA ARG A 97 -6.94 -15.23 -33.06
C ARG A 97 -8.25 -15.40 -32.30
N ASN A 98 -8.58 -14.44 -31.44
CA ASN A 98 -9.78 -14.48 -30.59
C ASN A 98 -11.08 -14.10 -31.32
N ALA A 99 -10.98 -13.48 -32.50
CA ALA A 99 -12.14 -13.01 -33.26
C ALA A 99 -11.85 -13.00 -34.77
N THR A 100 -12.93 -12.99 -35.55
CA THR A 100 -12.92 -12.79 -37.00
C THR A 100 -13.19 -11.32 -37.32
N VAL A 101 -12.36 -10.68 -38.15
CA VAL A 101 -12.53 -9.30 -38.58
C VAL A 101 -12.77 -9.26 -40.08
N ILE A 102 -13.85 -8.59 -40.50
CA ILE A 102 -14.30 -8.53 -41.89
C ILE A 102 -14.41 -7.07 -42.31
N CYS A 103 -13.91 -6.73 -43.51
CA CYS A 103 -14.07 -5.39 -44.06
C CYS A 103 -15.49 -5.23 -44.62
N ASP A 104 -16.25 -4.26 -44.11
CA ASP A 104 -17.66 -4.08 -44.49
C ASP A 104 -17.83 -3.41 -45.86
N GLN A 105 -16.78 -2.73 -46.31
CA GLN A 105 -16.72 -1.97 -47.55
C GLN A 105 -15.29 -2.01 -48.08
N TYR A 106 -14.80 -0.97 -48.74
CA TYR A 106 -13.39 -0.91 -49.12
C TYR A 106 -12.59 -0.20 -48.03
N GLY A 107 -11.49 -0.79 -47.60
CA GLY A 107 -10.65 -0.25 -46.53
C GLY A 107 -9.17 -0.34 -46.83
N THR A 108 -8.38 0.43 -46.08
CA THR A 108 -6.92 0.34 -46.08
C THR A 108 -6.43 0.17 -44.67
N VAL A 109 -5.55 -0.80 -44.46
CA VAL A 109 -4.89 -1.05 -43.18
C VAL A 109 -3.36 -0.98 -43.35
N TYR A 110 -2.64 -0.68 -42.28
CA TYR A 110 -1.20 -0.87 -42.21
C TYR A 110 -0.90 -2.12 -41.38
N ARG A 111 -0.17 -3.08 -41.95
CA ARG A 111 0.21 -4.35 -41.32
C ARG A 111 1.66 -4.29 -40.85
N ILE A 112 1.94 -4.79 -39.65
CA ILE A 112 3.31 -5.06 -39.18
C ILE A 112 3.38 -6.47 -38.60
N GLY A 113 4.43 -7.22 -38.95
CA GLY A 113 4.70 -8.55 -38.42
C GLY A 113 5.43 -8.49 -37.08
N ARG A 114 5.41 -9.62 -36.36
CA ARG A 114 6.04 -9.76 -35.04
C ARG A 114 7.53 -9.41 -35.05
N ASP A 115 8.27 -9.85 -36.05
CA ASP A 115 9.71 -9.66 -36.12
C ASP A 115 10.05 -8.22 -36.52
N GLU A 116 9.33 -7.63 -37.47
CA GLU A 116 9.47 -6.23 -37.86
C GLU A 116 9.10 -5.29 -36.70
N PHE A 117 8.07 -5.67 -35.93
CA PHE A 117 7.68 -4.96 -34.72
C PHE A 117 8.81 -4.97 -33.70
N LYS A 118 9.36 -6.13 -33.34
CA LYS A 118 10.49 -6.22 -32.40
C LYS A 118 11.73 -5.43 -32.88
N LYS A 119 12.04 -5.50 -34.18
CA LYS A 119 13.16 -4.76 -34.79
C LYS A 119 12.99 -3.24 -34.69
N ALA A 120 11.75 -2.72 -34.69
CA ALA A 120 11.51 -1.28 -34.59
C ALA A 120 11.97 -0.68 -33.24
N PHE A 121 12.13 -1.49 -32.20
CA PHE A 121 12.56 -1.09 -30.85
C PHE A 121 14.01 -1.47 -30.53
N LYS A 122 14.85 -1.68 -31.54
CA LYS A 122 16.26 -2.04 -31.34
C LYS A 122 16.93 -1.00 -30.41
N ASP A 123 17.60 -1.49 -29.37
CA ASP A 123 18.26 -0.71 -28.30
C ASP A 123 17.32 0.10 -27.39
N ARG A 124 16.00 -0.17 -27.43
CA ARG A 124 14.96 0.47 -26.61
C ARG A 124 14.06 -0.56 -25.92
N SER A 125 14.70 -1.48 -25.18
CA SER A 125 14.03 -2.60 -24.50
C SER A 125 12.93 -2.15 -23.53
N GLU A 126 13.07 -0.98 -22.88
CA GLU A 126 12.06 -0.45 -21.95
C GLU A 126 10.76 -0.05 -22.66
N GLU A 127 10.84 0.63 -23.80
CA GLU A 127 9.68 1.01 -24.61
C GLU A 127 8.99 -0.22 -25.22
N LEU A 128 9.77 -1.18 -25.72
CA LEU A 128 9.24 -2.45 -26.22
C LEU A 128 8.47 -3.20 -25.13
N ASN A 129 9.06 -3.30 -23.94
CA ASN A 129 8.42 -3.93 -22.78
C ASN A 129 7.15 -3.16 -22.37
N ALA A 130 7.14 -1.82 -22.43
CA ALA A 130 5.96 -1.02 -22.16
C ALA A 130 4.81 -1.31 -23.13
N ILE A 131 5.10 -1.46 -24.43
CA ILE A 131 4.06 -1.81 -25.40
C ILE A 131 3.63 -3.26 -25.28
N ILE A 132 4.56 -4.19 -25.09
CA ILE A 132 4.24 -5.59 -24.81
C ILE A 132 3.26 -5.67 -23.63
N ARG A 133 3.52 -4.92 -22.54
CA ARG A 133 2.62 -4.80 -21.38
C ARG A 133 1.22 -4.26 -21.76
N LEU A 134 1.16 -3.18 -22.55
CA LEU A 134 -0.10 -2.60 -23.02
C LEU A 134 -0.89 -3.57 -23.91
N ILE A 135 -0.22 -4.27 -24.82
CA ILE A 135 -0.84 -5.30 -25.69
C ILE A 135 -1.37 -6.44 -24.83
N SER A 136 -0.57 -6.97 -23.89
CA SER A 136 -1.02 -8.02 -22.97
C SER A 136 -2.19 -7.58 -22.10
N ARG A 137 -2.27 -6.30 -21.69
CA ARG A 137 -3.43 -5.74 -20.97
C ARG A 137 -4.67 -5.65 -21.85
N ARG A 138 -4.53 -5.13 -23.09
CA ARG A 138 -5.64 -4.97 -24.05
C ARG A 138 -6.17 -6.32 -24.56
N SER A 139 -5.29 -7.28 -24.80
CA SER A 139 -5.67 -8.66 -25.18
C SER A 139 -6.51 -9.33 -24.09
N ARG A 140 -6.23 -9.05 -22.81
CA ARG A 140 -7.05 -9.49 -21.67
C ARG A 140 -8.39 -8.76 -21.58
N ALA A 141 -8.44 -7.48 -21.93
CA ALA A 141 -9.69 -6.69 -21.96
C ALA A 141 -10.63 -7.05 -23.13
N LEU A 142 -10.19 -7.80 -24.15
CA LEU A 142 -11.03 -8.25 -25.27
C LEU A 142 -11.98 -9.41 -24.93
N HIS A 143 -11.94 -9.96 -23.71
CA HIS A 143 -13.01 -10.79 -23.14
C HIS A 143 -14.34 -10.02 -22.89
N ARG A 144 -14.47 -8.78 -23.40
CA ARG A 144 -15.67 -7.91 -23.32
C ARG A 144 -16.99 -8.57 -23.76
N SER A 145 -16.96 -9.64 -24.57
CA SER A 145 -18.16 -10.40 -24.95
C SER A 145 -18.53 -11.53 -24.00
N VAL A 146 -17.65 -11.89 -23.06
CA VAL A 146 -17.82 -13.03 -22.14
C VAL A 146 -18.41 -12.59 -20.78
N PHE A 147 -18.42 -11.29 -20.48
CA PHE A 147 -18.86 -10.75 -19.18
C PHE A 147 -20.26 -10.11 -19.17
N ARG A 148 -21.03 -10.13 -20.27
CA ARG A 148 -22.43 -9.69 -20.22
C ARG A 148 -23.25 -10.80 -19.54
N PRO A 149 -23.88 -10.56 -18.38
CA PRO A 149 -24.72 -11.56 -17.73
C PRO A 149 -25.93 -11.92 -18.60
N GLU A 150 -26.48 -13.11 -18.40
CA GLU A 150 -27.77 -13.51 -18.98
C GLU A 150 -28.86 -12.43 -18.74
N PRO A 151 -29.72 -12.12 -19.73
CA PRO A 151 -30.69 -11.02 -19.64
C PRO A 151 -31.62 -11.07 -18.41
N ARG A 152 -31.92 -12.27 -17.90
CA ARG A 152 -32.68 -12.44 -16.64
C ARG A 152 -31.96 -11.81 -15.44
N ARG A 153 -30.65 -12.03 -15.34
CA ARG A 153 -29.82 -11.55 -14.23
C ARG A 153 -29.60 -10.05 -14.30
N ILE A 154 -29.55 -9.49 -15.51
CA ILE A 154 -29.51 -8.03 -15.71
C ILE A 154 -30.75 -7.38 -15.08
N LYS A 155 -31.94 -7.94 -15.31
CA LYS A 155 -33.18 -7.44 -14.69
C LYS A 155 -33.17 -7.55 -13.17
N GLU A 156 -32.70 -8.67 -12.61
CA GLU A 156 -32.60 -8.87 -11.16
C GLU A 156 -31.61 -7.88 -10.52
N LEU A 157 -30.43 -7.71 -11.10
CA LEU A 157 -29.40 -6.79 -10.63
C LEU A 157 -29.88 -5.34 -10.66
N ILE A 158 -30.45 -4.88 -11.78
CA ILE A 158 -30.97 -3.51 -11.89
C ILE A 158 -32.11 -3.28 -10.89
N SER A 159 -33.03 -4.25 -10.76
CA SER A 159 -34.15 -4.14 -9.82
C SER A 159 -33.69 -4.09 -8.36
N SER A 160 -32.55 -4.70 -8.04
CA SER A 160 -31.95 -4.69 -6.69
C SER A 160 -31.27 -3.37 -6.31
N VAL A 161 -30.96 -2.52 -7.29
CA VAL A 161 -30.34 -1.22 -7.06
C VAL A 161 -31.38 -0.26 -6.53
N SER A 162 -31.13 0.31 -5.35
CA SER A 162 -32.09 1.16 -4.63
C SER A 162 -32.73 2.27 -5.47
N LEU A 163 -32.02 2.83 -6.46
CA LEU A 163 -32.53 3.87 -7.36
C LEU A 163 -33.63 3.36 -8.31
N PHE A 164 -33.55 2.11 -8.74
CA PHE A 164 -34.52 1.50 -9.66
C PHE A 164 -35.58 0.66 -8.94
N SER A 165 -35.54 0.59 -7.60
CA SER A 165 -36.52 -0.17 -6.81
C SER A 165 -37.95 0.38 -6.96
N GLY A 166 -38.10 1.70 -7.15
CA GLY A 166 -39.38 2.38 -7.41
C GLY A 166 -39.74 2.49 -8.90
N VAL A 167 -38.93 1.90 -9.78
CA VAL A 167 -39.08 2.00 -11.23
C VAL A 167 -39.75 0.72 -11.74
N GLY A 168 -40.92 0.85 -12.39
CA GLY A 168 -41.68 -0.30 -12.87
C GLY A 168 -40.90 -1.18 -13.87
N ALA A 169 -41.17 -2.48 -13.87
CA ALA A 169 -40.49 -3.49 -14.70
C ALA A 169 -40.48 -3.17 -16.21
N LYS A 170 -41.46 -2.40 -16.69
CA LYS A 170 -41.53 -1.91 -18.07
C LYS A 170 -40.39 -0.96 -18.42
N LEU A 171 -40.04 -0.03 -17.53
CA LEU A 171 -38.95 0.92 -17.77
C LEU A 171 -37.59 0.22 -17.77
N ILE A 172 -37.40 -0.73 -16.86
CA ILE A 172 -36.19 -1.56 -16.82
C ILE A 172 -36.03 -2.34 -18.14
N ALA A 173 -37.12 -2.88 -18.69
CA ALA A 173 -37.09 -3.57 -19.98
C ALA A 173 -36.79 -2.64 -21.17
N GLU A 174 -37.16 -1.35 -21.10
CA GLU A 174 -36.82 -0.34 -22.12
C GLU A 174 -35.38 0.17 -21.98
N LEU A 175 -34.85 0.19 -20.76
CA LEU A 175 -33.50 0.67 -20.45
C LEU A 175 -32.42 -0.38 -20.72
N GLU A 176 -32.68 -1.65 -20.41
CA GLU A 176 -31.70 -2.76 -20.52
C GLU A 176 -30.99 -2.85 -21.88
N PRO A 177 -31.67 -2.72 -23.04
CA PRO A 177 -31.01 -2.82 -24.34
C PRO A 177 -30.04 -1.67 -24.64
N GLN A 178 -30.16 -0.54 -23.92
CA GLN A 178 -29.37 0.67 -24.09
C GLN A 178 -28.22 0.77 -23.07
N MET A 179 -28.12 -0.20 -22.16
CA MET A 179 -27.06 -0.27 -21.17
C MET A 179 -25.76 -0.80 -21.77
N GLU A 180 -24.65 -0.16 -21.41
CA GLU A 180 -23.30 -0.57 -21.80
C GLU A 180 -22.62 -1.30 -20.64
N TRP A 181 -22.15 -2.52 -20.89
CA TRP A 181 -21.40 -3.30 -19.90
C TRP A 181 -19.90 -3.00 -20.00
N ILE A 182 -19.33 -2.57 -18.88
CA ILE A 182 -17.94 -2.15 -18.76
C ILE A 182 -17.26 -3.05 -17.74
N PHE A 183 -16.22 -3.75 -18.18
CA PHE A 183 -15.25 -4.35 -17.27
C PHE A 183 -14.13 -3.34 -17.03
N LEU A 184 -13.97 -2.90 -15.79
CA LEU A 184 -12.97 -1.95 -15.36
C LEU A 184 -11.93 -2.66 -14.48
N PRO A 185 -10.74 -3.02 -15.00
CA PRO A 185 -9.69 -3.65 -14.22
C PRO A 185 -9.32 -2.85 -12.96
N GLY A 186 -8.91 -3.56 -11.91
CA GLY A 186 -8.33 -2.93 -10.72
C GLY A 186 -7.15 -2.04 -11.09
N GLY A 187 -7.15 -0.81 -10.59
CA GLY A 187 -6.19 0.24 -10.92
C GLY A 187 -6.66 1.25 -11.95
N GLU A 188 -7.66 0.91 -12.77
CA GLU A 188 -8.13 1.81 -13.81
C GLU A 188 -9.10 2.87 -13.27
N THR A 189 -8.95 4.10 -13.78
CA THR A 189 -9.82 5.23 -13.43
C THR A 189 -11.11 5.14 -14.22
N LEU A 190 -12.26 5.12 -13.52
CA LEU A 190 -13.59 5.20 -14.12
C LEU A 190 -13.88 6.62 -14.65
N MET A 191 -13.60 7.64 -13.84
CA MET A 191 -13.79 9.06 -14.18
C MET A 191 -12.89 9.96 -13.33
N ARG A 192 -12.60 11.17 -13.80
CA ARG A 192 -11.81 12.15 -13.03
C ARG A 192 -12.66 13.31 -12.58
N GLN A 193 -12.33 13.86 -11.41
CA GLN A 193 -12.92 15.10 -10.91
C GLN A 193 -12.72 16.22 -11.94
N GLY A 194 -13.79 16.96 -12.24
CA GLY A 194 -13.81 18.05 -13.23
C GLY A 194 -14.16 17.63 -14.65
N ASP A 195 -14.21 16.33 -14.97
CA ASP A 195 -14.64 15.87 -16.29
C ASP A 195 -16.13 16.19 -16.54
N LYS A 196 -16.53 16.31 -17.82
CA LYS A 196 -17.97 16.38 -18.16
C LYS A 196 -18.63 15.03 -17.96
N ALA A 197 -19.90 15.03 -17.54
CA ALA A 197 -20.68 13.80 -17.42
C ALA A 197 -20.98 13.20 -18.80
N ASP A 198 -20.66 11.91 -18.97
CA ASP A 198 -20.97 11.09 -20.14
C ASP A 198 -22.04 10.01 -19.84
N GLY A 199 -22.54 9.99 -18.60
CA GLY A 199 -23.54 9.04 -18.12
C GLY A 199 -23.47 8.83 -16.62
N MET A 200 -24.25 7.86 -16.14
CA MET A 200 -24.16 7.32 -14.79
C MET A 200 -23.71 5.86 -14.83
N TYR A 201 -23.15 5.39 -13.73
CA TYR A 201 -22.62 4.05 -13.59
C TYR A 201 -23.26 3.32 -12.42
N VAL A 202 -23.50 2.03 -12.59
CA VAL A 202 -23.99 1.14 -11.54
C VAL A 202 -22.94 0.07 -11.31
N VAL A 203 -22.48 -0.08 -10.07
CA VAL A 203 -21.54 -1.13 -9.70
C VAL A 203 -22.31 -2.44 -9.58
N VAL A 204 -22.12 -3.32 -10.56
CA VAL A 204 -22.69 -4.68 -10.51
C VAL A 204 -21.81 -5.56 -9.64
N ASN A 205 -20.49 -5.42 -9.80
CA ASN A 205 -19.52 -6.12 -8.99
C ASN A 205 -18.19 -5.37 -8.88
N GLY A 206 -17.40 -5.77 -7.89
CA GLY A 206 -16.15 -5.13 -7.53
C GLY A 206 -16.32 -3.98 -6.55
N THR A 207 -15.22 -3.29 -6.31
CA THR A 207 -15.12 -2.15 -5.41
C THR A 207 -14.35 -1.04 -6.11
N LEU A 208 -14.87 0.17 -6.01
CA LEU A 208 -14.17 1.38 -6.45
C LEU A 208 -13.91 2.27 -5.23
N GLU A 209 -12.84 3.04 -5.29
CA GLU A 209 -12.53 4.11 -4.35
C GLU A 209 -12.73 5.45 -5.04
N TYR A 210 -13.23 6.44 -4.30
CA TYR A 210 -13.28 7.81 -4.76
C TYR A 210 -12.37 8.69 -3.94
N GLU A 211 -11.86 9.73 -4.60
CA GLU A 211 -11.01 10.75 -4.01
C GLU A 211 -11.47 12.12 -4.51
N VAL A 212 -11.64 13.05 -3.56
CA VAL A 212 -11.93 14.46 -3.85
C VAL A 212 -10.73 15.29 -3.44
N ARG A 213 -10.21 16.08 -4.38
CA ARG A 213 -9.12 17.04 -4.11
C ARG A 213 -9.64 18.47 -4.07
N ASN A 214 -9.03 19.29 -3.22
CA ASN A 214 -9.24 20.73 -3.21
C ASN A 214 -8.38 21.44 -4.26
N HIS A 215 -8.47 22.78 -4.32
CA HIS A 215 -7.70 23.60 -5.27
C HIS A 215 -6.17 23.54 -5.06
N GLU A 216 -5.71 23.13 -3.88
CA GLU A 216 -4.30 22.92 -3.55
C GLU A 216 -3.83 21.47 -3.83
N ASN A 217 -4.67 20.67 -4.50
CA ASN A 217 -4.42 19.28 -4.83
C ASN A 217 -4.30 18.35 -3.60
N LEU A 218 -4.78 18.78 -2.44
CA LEU A 218 -4.86 17.97 -1.22
C LEU A 218 -6.16 17.15 -1.21
N ILE A 219 -6.05 15.89 -0.80
CA ILE A 219 -7.19 14.99 -0.65
C ILE A 219 -8.02 15.45 0.56
N VAL A 220 -9.28 15.83 0.32
CA VAL A 220 -10.20 16.31 1.37
C VAL A 220 -11.31 15.31 1.68
N SER A 221 -11.55 14.33 0.83
CA SER A 221 -12.52 13.27 1.07
C SER A 221 -12.16 12.01 0.29
N THR A 222 -12.34 10.85 0.92
CA THR A 222 -12.23 9.53 0.28
C THR A 222 -13.32 8.58 0.76
N GLY A 223 -13.60 7.54 -0.02
CA GLY A 223 -14.52 6.48 0.37
C GLY A 223 -14.67 5.42 -0.71
N TYR A 224 -15.57 4.46 -0.49
CA TYR A 224 -15.72 3.30 -1.38
C TYR A 224 -17.13 3.20 -1.97
N PHE A 225 -17.20 2.76 -3.22
CA PHE A 225 -18.40 2.25 -3.88
C PHE A 225 -18.30 0.73 -4.00
N SER A 226 -19.40 0.05 -3.75
CA SER A 226 -19.52 -1.42 -3.80
C SER A 226 -20.74 -1.82 -4.63
N LYS A 227 -20.93 -3.13 -4.82
CA LYS A 227 -22.12 -3.71 -5.48
C LYS A 227 -23.43 -3.02 -5.05
N GLY A 228 -24.16 -2.51 -6.05
CA GLY A 228 -25.43 -1.79 -5.91
C GLY A 228 -25.29 -0.27 -5.77
N ASP A 229 -24.08 0.25 -5.56
CA ASP A 229 -23.83 1.68 -5.55
C ASP A 229 -23.90 2.27 -6.97
N ILE A 230 -24.21 3.56 -6.99
CA ILE A 230 -24.39 4.35 -8.20
C ILE A 230 -23.38 5.46 -8.16
N ILE A 231 -22.81 5.76 -9.32
CA ILE A 231 -21.73 6.71 -9.45
C ILE A 231 -22.01 7.68 -10.60
N GLY A 232 -21.82 8.96 -10.35
CA GLY A 232 -21.89 10.00 -11.37
C GLY A 232 -23.30 10.47 -11.73
N GLU A 233 -24.31 10.07 -10.96
CA GLU A 233 -25.71 10.43 -11.11
C GLU A 233 -25.99 11.92 -10.91
N LEU A 234 -25.24 12.58 -10.01
CA LEU A 234 -25.39 14.03 -9.77
C LEU A 234 -25.01 14.83 -11.01
N ALA A 235 -23.83 14.58 -11.55
CA ALA A 235 -23.33 15.24 -12.74
C ALA A 235 -24.24 15.00 -13.97
N LEU A 236 -24.89 13.83 -14.03
CA LEU A 236 -25.89 13.52 -15.05
C LEU A 236 -27.16 14.38 -14.92
N LEU A 237 -27.66 14.60 -13.70
CA LEU A 237 -28.90 15.33 -13.46
C LEU A 237 -28.72 16.86 -13.42
N THR A 238 -27.61 17.34 -12.87
CA THR A 238 -27.36 18.78 -12.70
C THR A 238 -26.65 19.39 -13.90
N GLY A 239 -25.97 18.58 -14.71
CA GLY A 239 -25.10 19.04 -15.79
C GLY A 239 -23.75 19.61 -15.30
N GLU A 240 -23.48 19.58 -13.99
CA GLU A 240 -22.20 20.00 -13.43
C GLU A 240 -21.08 18.99 -13.74
N PRO A 241 -19.80 19.40 -13.66
CA PRO A 241 -18.67 18.49 -13.79
C PRO A 241 -18.66 17.38 -12.72
N ARG A 242 -17.92 16.29 -12.99
CA ARG A 242 -17.70 15.20 -12.01
C ARG A 242 -17.11 15.76 -10.71
N THR A 243 -17.66 15.36 -9.58
CA THR A 243 -17.28 15.87 -8.24
C THR A 243 -16.10 15.15 -7.62
N ALA A 244 -15.74 13.96 -8.10
CA ALA A 244 -14.67 13.13 -7.56
C ALA A 244 -13.95 12.35 -8.67
N THR A 245 -12.69 11.99 -8.41
CA THR A 245 -11.99 10.98 -9.20
C THR A 245 -12.34 9.61 -8.62
N VAL A 246 -12.68 8.65 -9.49
CA VAL A 246 -13.10 7.31 -9.06
C VAL A 246 -12.23 6.27 -9.76
N VAL A 247 -11.64 5.38 -8.97
CA VAL A 247 -10.68 4.36 -9.43
C VAL A 247 -11.13 3.00 -8.93
N ALA A 248 -11.05 1.99 -9.79
CA ALA A 248 -11.29 0.60 -9.41
C ALA A 248 -10.20 0.12 -8.44
N THR A 249 -10.57 -0.31 -7.23
CA THR A 249 -9.63 -1.00 -6.32
C THR A 249 -9.56 -2.49 -6.62
N LEU A 250 -10.65 -3.04 -7.14
CA LEU A 250 -10.80 -4.37 -7.69
C LEU A 250 -11.22 -4.30 -9.15
N SER A 251 -11.02 -5.37 -9.92
CA SER A 251 -11.70 -5.45 -11.21
C SER A 251 -13.21 -5.39 -11.00
N CYS A 252 -13.86 -4.42 -11.65
CA CYS A 252 -15.26 -4.11 -11.49
C CYS A 252 -16.04 -4.47 -12.74
N GLU A 253 -17.24 -4.99 -12.52
CA GLU A 253 -18.28 -5.05 -13.53
C GLU A 253 -19.22 -3.88 -13.30
N ILE A 254 -19.32 -3.03 -14.31
CA ILE A 254 -20.02 -1.76 -14.22
C ILE A 254 -21.00 -1.69 -15.38
N VAL A 255 -22.20 -1.22 -15.09
CA VAL A 255 -23.18 -0.88 -16.12
C VAL A 255 -23.20 0.63 -16.29
N LYS A 256 -22.91 1.10 -17.50
CA LYS A 256 -23.07 2.49 -17.89
C LYS A 256 -24.43 2.72 -18.52
N ILE A 257 -25.12 3.75 -18.04
CA ILE A 257 -26.29 4.33 -18.68
C ILE A 257 -25.85 5.70 -19.19
N SER A 258 -25.71 5.83 -20.51
CA SER A 258 -25.30 7.10 -21.12
C SER A 258 -26.37 8.18 -20.91
N THR A 259 -25.96 9.44 -20.99
CA THR A 259 -26.89 10.58 -20.90
C THR A 259 -28.02 10.48 -21.92
N ALA A 260 -27.70 10.13 -23.16
CA ALA A 260 -28.70 9.95 -24.22
C ALA A 260 -29.68 8.80 -23.93
N ALA A 261 -29.19 7.67 -23.41
CA ALA A 261 -30.04 6.53 -23.04
C ALA A 261 -30.97 6.90 -21.87
N PHE A 262 -30.44 7.61 -20.86
CA PHE A 262 -31.22 8.10 -19.73
C PHE A 262 -32.34 9.03 -20.20
N GLU A 263 -32.01 10.08 -20.98
CA GLU A 263 -33.01 11.03 -21.48
C GLU A 263 -34.08 10.36 -22.37
N SER A 264 -33.67 9.49 -23.30
CA SER A 264 -34.58 8.78 -24.22
C SER A 264 -35.62 7.91 -23.50
N VAL A 265 -35.22 7.28 -22.39
CA VAL A 265 -36.08 6.36 -21.63
C VAL A 265 -36.90 7.12 -20.59
N PHE A 266 -36.27 7.96 -19.77
CA PHE A 266 -36.95 8.60 -18.65
C PHE A 266 -37.89 9.74 -19.06
N SER A 267 -37.66 10.39 -20.20
CA SER A 267 -38.60 11.38 -20.76
C SER A 267 -39.99 10.81 -21.07
N LYS A 268 -40.08 9.51 -21.38
CA LYS A 268 -41.34 8.81 -21.65
C LYS A 268 -42.09 8.40 -20.38
N HIS A 269 -41.45 8.52 -19.21
CA HIS A 269 -42.00 8.12 -17.92
C HIS A 269 -41.75 9.19 -16.83
N PRO A 270 -42.38 10.39 -16.94
CA PRO A 270 -42.14 11.50 -16.01
C PRO A 270 -42.32 11.19 -14.51
N PRO A 271 -43.29 10.35 -14.07
CA PRO A 271 -43.40 9.97 -12.66
C PRO A 271 -42.17 9.24 -12.13
N SER A 272 -41.54 8.39 -12.95
CA SER A 272 -40.33 7.66 -12.58
C SER A 272 -39.11 8.58 -12.52
N LEU A 273 -39.01 9.56 -13.41
CA LEU A 273 -37.96 10.58 -13.36
C LEU A 273 -38.02 11.41 -12.07
N LEU A 274 -39.23 11.81 -11.64
CA LEU A 274 -39.42 12.55 -10.39
C LEU A 274 -39.04 11.70 -9.16
N ALA A 275 -39.39 10.41 -9.15
CA ALA A 275 -39.06 9.49 -8.07
C ALA A 275 -37.53 9.30 -7.92
N ILE A 276 -36.83 9.07 -9.04
CA ILE A 276 -35.36 8.97 -9.08
C ILE A 276 -34.71 10.26 -8.62
N THR A 277 -35.20 11.41 -9.08
CA THR A 277 -34.65 12.73 -8.71
C THR A 277 -34.77 12.97 -7.22
N LYS A 278 -35.89 12.60 -6.59
CA LYS A 278 -36.06 12.68 -5.12
C LYS A 278 -35.09 11.77 -4.37
N LEU A 279 -34.91 10.51 -4.80
CA LEU A 279 -33.98 9.58 -4.15
C LEU A 279 -32.53 10.07 -4.21
N ILE A 280 -32.12 10.69 -5.33
CA ILE A 280 -30.78 11.27 -5.48
C ILE A 280 -30.62 12.51 -4.60
N ALA A 281 -31.63 13.38 -4.54
CA ALA A 281 -31.63 14.55 -3.67
C ALA A 281 -31.53 14.16 -2.17
N GLU A 282 -32.28 13.14 -1.73
CA GLU A 282 -32.23 12.62 -0.36
C GLU A 282 -30.84 12.02 -0.02
N ARG A 283 -30.21 11.32 -0.96
CA ARG A 283 -28.84 10.83 -0.82
C ARG A 283 -27.83 11.97 -0.67
N PHE A 284 -27.95 13.01 -1.49
CA PHE A 284 -27.09 14.19 -1.42
C PHE A 284 -27.15 14.89 -0.06
N THR A 285 -28.36 15.03 0.51
CA THR A 285 -28.52 15.59 1.86
C THR A 285 -27.88 14.73 2.96
N ASN A 286 -27.91 13.40 2.82
CA ASN A 286 -27.32 12.48 3.80
C ASN A 286 -25.78 12.43 3.74
N ASP A 287 -25.18 12.56 2.55
CA ASP A 287 -23.71 12.60 2.39
C ASP A 287 -23.10 13.85 3.05
N ARG A 288 -23.81 14.99 3.09
CA ARG A 288 -23.38 16.19 3.85
C ARG A 288 -23.37 15.99 5.37
N MET A 289 -24.08 15.00 5.89
CA MET A 289 -24.17 14.73 7.33
C MET A 289 -23.14 13.70 7.83
N GLY A 290 -22.20 13.26 6.97
CA GLY A 290 -21.09 12.38 7.38
C GLY A 290 -21.51 10.98 7.85
N LYS A 291 -22.74 10.54 7.56
CA LYS A 291 -23.33 9.28 8.07
C LYS A 291 -23.17 8.08 7.13
N ARG A 292 -22.10 8.01 6.33
CA ARG A 292 -21.76 6.76 5.64
C ARG A 292 -20.89 5.92 6.57
N VAL A 293 -21.50 4.93 7.23
CA VAL A 293 -20.75 3.90 7.96
C VAL A 293 -19.86 3.19 6.95
N ALA A 294 -18.54 3.30 7.10
CA ALA A 294 -17.58 2.61 6.25
C ALA A 294 -17.85 1.10 6.32
N LYS A 295 -18.42 0.54 5.26
CA LYS A 295 -18.60 -0.91 5.13
C LYS A 295 -17.20 -1.50 4.96
N GLN A 296 -16.75 -2.33 5.92
CA GLN A 296 -15.45 -2.99 5.82
C GLN A 296 -15.40 -3.82 4.53
N ALA A 297 -14.47 -3.50 3.63
CA ALA A 297 -14.31 -4.23 2.39
C ALA A 297 -13.98 -5.70 2.68
N ARG A 298 -14.62 -6.64 1.98
CA ARG A 298 -14.32 -8.08 2.09
C ARG A 298 -12.88 -8.34 1.65
N SER A 299 -12.19 -9.28 2.30
CA SER A 299 -10.80 -9.60 1.99
C SER A 299 -10.70 -10.81 1.08
N ILE A 300 -10.27 -10.61 -0.17
CA ILE A 300 -10.11 -11.65 -1.18
C ILE A 300 -8.62 -11.78 -1.48
N ILE A 301 -8.01 -12.83 -0.95
CA ILE A 301 -6.57 -12.99 -0.82
C ILE A 301 -6.09 -14.08 -1.78
N THR A 302 -5.23 -13.75 -2.74
CA THR A 302 -4.58 -14.74 -3.60
C THR A 302 -3.21 -15.10 -3.03
N LEU A 303 -2.98 -16.40 -2.88
CA LEU A 303 -1.68 -16.95 -2.45
C LEU A 303 -0.85 -17.30 -3.67
N PHE A 304 0.00 -16.38 -4.13
CA PHE A 304 0.77 -16.57 -5.36
C PHE A 304 2.16 -17.15 -5.03
N PRO A 305 2.44 -18.43 -5.34
CA PRO A 305 3.73 -19.03 -5.06
C PRO A 305 4.78 -18.53 -6.05
N LEU A 306 5.96 -18.16 -5.55
CA LEU A 306 7.10 -17.76 -6.38
C LEU A 306 7.83 -18.98 -6.96
N GLN A 307 7.80 -20.13 -6.28
CA GLN A 307 8.32 -21.40 -6.80
C GLN A 307 7.16 -22.30 -7.26
N LYS A 308 7.29 -22.94 -8.43
CA LYS A 308 6.24 -23.81 -9.00
C LYS A 308 5.83 -24.97 -8.09
N ASP A 309 6.79 -25.51 -7.35
CA ASP A 309 6.62 -26.65 -6.46
C ASP A 309 6.19 -26.25 -5.04
N LEU A 310 6.14 -24.94 -4.72
CA LEU A 310 5.72 -24.48 -3.41
C LEU A 310 4.21 -24.73 -3.23
N SER A 311 3.89 -25.73 -2.41
CA SER A 311 2.50 -26.01 -2.03
C SER A 311 1.94 -24.92 -1.11
N VAL A 312 1.03 -24.11 -1.65
CA VAL A 312 0.34 -23.06 -0.88
C VAL A 312 -0.74 -23.59 0.06
N ARG A 313 -1.10 -24.88 -0.03
CA ARG A 313 -2.24 -25.45 0.70
C ARG A 313 -2.08 -25.42 2.22
N ASN A 314 -0.88 -25.75 2.72
CA ASN A 314 -0.60 -25.72 4.15
C ASN A 314 -0.66 -24.28 4.69
N PHE A 315 -0.10 -23.34 3.93
CA PHE A 315 -0.18 -21.91 4.23
C PHE A 315 -1.64 -21.43 4.26
N ALA A 316 -2.44 -21.79 3.25
CA ALA A 316 -3.86 -21.47 3.15
C ALA A 316 -4.65 -21.98 4.37
N SER A 317 -4.34 -23.20 4.82
CA SER A 317 -5.00 -23.84 5.97
C SER A 317 -4.69 -23.12 7.28
N ASN A 318 -3.42 -22.80 7.52
CA ASN A 318 -2.97 -22.06 8.71
C ASN A 318 -3.52 -20.63 8.74
N LEU A 319 -3.51 -19.94 7.60
CA LEU A 319 -4.11 -18.61 7.47
C LEU A 319 -5.63 -18.67 7.68
N SER A 320 -6.31 -19.65 7.10
CA SER A 320 -7.75 -19.85 7.27
C SER A 320 -8.13 -20.09 8.73
N GLN A 321 -7.36 -20.92 9.46
CA GLN A 321 -7.60 -21.17 10.88
C GLN A 321 -7.52 -19.89 11.71
N SER A 322 -6.60 -18.99 11.36
CA SER A 322 -6.43 -17.71 12.05
C SER A 322 -7.55 -16.72 11.69
N LEU A 323 -7.94 -16.62 10.41
CA LEU A 323 -9.01 -15.73 9.93
C LEU A 323 -10.41 -16.15 10.41
N LYS A 324 -10.66 -17.45 10.62
CA LYS A 324 -11.93 -17.96 11.17
C LYS A 324 -12.30 -17.39 12.54
N LYS A 325 -11.32 -16.88 13.29
CA LYS A 325 -11.56 -16.17 14.56
C LYS A 325 -12.29 -14.83 14.37
N PHE A 326 -12.23 -14.27 13.17
CA PHE A 326 -12.77 -12.94 12.84
C PHE A 326 -13.95 -12.98 11.88
N GLY A 327 -14.12 -14.06 11.11
CA GLY A 327 -15.20 -14.15 10.13
C GLY A 327 -15.25 -15.45 9.34
N ARG A 328 -16.35 -15.62 8.59
CA ARG A 328 -16.52 -16.77 7.69
C ARG A 328 -15.42 -16.74 6.61
N THR A 329 -14.64 -17.82 6.57
CA THR A 329 -13.47 -17.95 5.69
C THR A 329 -13.57 -19.19 4.82
N ALA A 330 -13.35 -19.05 3.51
CA ALA A 330 -13.28 -20.16 2.56
C ALA A 330 -11.92 -20.22 1.85
N ILE A 331 -11.44 -21.43 1.58
CA ILE A 331 -10.31 -21.69 0.68
C ILE A 331 -10.90 -22.20 -0.63
N ILE A 332 -10.43 -21.66 -1.75
CA ILE A 332 -10.95 -21.97 -3.08
C ILE A 332 -9.79 -22.39 -4.00
N GLU A 333 -9.90 -23.59 -4.56
CA GLU A 333 -8.93 -24.19 -5.46
C GLU A 333 -9.60 -24.62 -6.78
N SER A 334 -8.84 -24.61 -7.90
CA SER A 334 -9.35 -25.02 -9.22
C SER A 334 -9.99 -26.41 -9.19
N ARG A 335 -9.40 -27.36 -8.46
CA ARG A 335 -9.92 -28.73 -8.33
C ARG A 335 -11.32 -28.80 -7.70
N ASP A 336 -11.61 -27.96 -6.72
CA ASP A 336 -12.89 -27.99 -6.01
C ASP A 336 -13.99 -27.36 -6.87
N PHE A 337 -13.60 -26.37 -7.67
CA PHE A 337 -14.46 -25.77 -8.68
C PHE A 337 -14.77 -26.76 -9.82
N LYS A 338 -13.74 -27.41 -10.40
CA LYS A 338 -13.90 -28.44 -11.44
C LYS A 338 -14.77 -29.61 -10.97
N LYS A 339 -14.60 -30.08 -9.73
CA LYS A 339 -15.46 -31.14 -9.15
C LYS A 339 -16.94 -30.79 -9.13
N ARG A 340 -17.29 -29.51 -8.88
CA ARG A 340 -18.69 -29.05 -8.87
C ARG A 340 -19.30 -28.99 -10.28
N LEU A 341 -18.49 -28.69 -11.27
CA LEU A 341 -18.89 -28.63 -12.68
C LEU A 341 -18.94 -30.01 -13.37
N GLY A 342 -18.20 -30.98 -12.84
CA GLY A 342 -18.03 -32.31 -13.45
C GLY A 342 -17.06 -32.28 -14.64
N ASN A 343 -17.29 -33.11 -15.66
CA ASN A 343 -16.46 -33.19 -16.88
C ASN A 343 -16.73 -32.06 -17.90
N ARG A 344 -17.44 -30.98 -17.53
CA ARG A 344 -17.72 -29.88 -18.44
C ARG A 344 -16.55 -28.90 -18.45
N GLU A 345 -16.09 -28.50 -19.64
CA GLU A 345 -15.29 -27.27 -19.77
C GLU A 345 -16.12 -26.09 -19.29
N TYR A 346 -15.47 -25.15 -18.60
CA TYR A 346 -16.14 -23.99 -18.01
C TYR A 346 -15.61 -22.69 -18.60
N ALA A 347 -16.49 -21.70 -18.71
CA ALA A 347 -16.14 -20.37 -19.14
C ALA A 347 -15.80 -19.47 -17.94
N VAL A 348 -15.19 -18.31 -18.22
CA VAL A 348 -14.90 -17.30 -17.19
C VAL A 348 -16.18 -16.88 -16.45
N SER A 349 -17.32 -16.83 -17.14
CA SER A 349 -18.62 -16.48 -16.56
C SER A 349 -19.04 -17.45 -15.45
N ASP A 350 -18.85 -18.76 -15.65
CA ASP A 350 -19.20 -19.79 -14.67
C ASP A 350 -18.33 -19.65 -13.41
N LEU A 351 -17.05 -19.35 -13.61
CA LEU A 351 -16.08 -19.17 -12.53
C LEU A 351 -16.40 -17.91 -11.71
N LEU A 352 -16.61 -16.78 -12.38
CA LEU A 352 -16.97 -15.55 -11.70
C LEU A 352 -18.29 -15.66 -10.95
N GLU A 353 -19.29 -16.31 -11.53
CA GLU A 353 -20.56 -16.54 -10.84
C GLU A 353 -20.36 -17.27 -9.50
N SER A 354 -19.53 -18.32 -9.51
CA SER A 354 -19.23 -19.06 -8.28
C SER A 354 -18.45 -18.24 -7.27
N LEU A 355 -17.43 -17.49 -7.73
CA LEU A 355 -16.63 -16.61 -6.86
C LEU A 355 -17.50 -15.53 -6.22
N TYR A 356 -18.40 -14.91 -6.98
CA TYR A 356 -19.33 -13.89 -6.49
C TYR A 356 -20.31 -14.45 -5.45
N GLN A 357 -20.84 -15.66 -5.67
CA GLN A 357 -21.71 -16.32 -4.70
C GLN A 357 -20.96 -16.62 -3.39
N MET A 358 -19.70 -17.03 -3.48
CA MET A 358 -18.86 -17.26 -2.31
C MET A 358 -18.53 -15.95 -1.58
N GLN A 359 -18.22 -14.88 -2.33
CA GLN A 359 -17.97 -13.55 -1.79
C GLN A 359 -19.18 -13.02 -1.02
N ASP A 360 -20.40 -13.30 -1.46
CA ASP A 360 -21.61 -12.85 -0.76
C ASP A 360 -21.84 -13.56 0.59
N SER A 361 -21.26 -14.75 0.78
CA SER A 361 -21.42 -15.57 1.98
C SER A 361 -20.20 -15.61 2.90
N HIS A 362 -19.06 -15.05 2.51
CA HIS A 362 -17.81 -15.11 3.27
C HIS A 362 -17.18 -13.72 3.43
N GLU A 363 -16.58 -13.49 4.59
CA GLU A 363 -15.82 -12.26 4.86
C GLU A 363 -14.40 -12.35 4.30
N PHE A 364 -13.86 -13.58 4.26
CA PHE A 364 -12.52 -13.88 3.79
C PHE A 364 -12.56 -15.00 2.75
N LEU A 365 -11.98 -14.74 1.58
CA LEU A 365 -11.72 -15.75 0.55
C LEU A 365 -10.22 -15.91 0.34
N ILE A 366 -9.73 -17.15 0.39
CA ILE A 366 -8.35 -17.49 0.08
C ILE A 366 -8.35 -18.23 -1.26
N LEU A 367 -7.81 -17.58 -2.29
CA LEU A 367 -7.74 -18.09 -3.65
C LEU A 367 -6.35 -18.72 -3.90
N CYS A 368 -6.34 -19.99 -4.28
CA CYS A 368 -5.12 -20.72 -4.60
C CYS A 368 -4.97 -20.84 -6.13
N PRO A 369 -3.90 -20.32 -6.73
CA PRO A 369 -3.64 -20.44 -8.16
C PRO A 369 -3.33 -21.90 -8.54
N ASP A 370 -3.58 -22.19 -9.81
CA ASP A 370 -3.26 -23.44 -10.48
C ASP A 370 -2.61 -23.06 -11.82
N PHE A 371 -1.28 -23.11 -11.89
CA PHE A 371 -0.55 -22.63 -13.07
C PHE A 371 -0.75 -23.50 -14.31
N GLU A 372 -1.26 -24.72 -14.15
CA GLU A 372 -1.69 -25.58 -15.26
C GLU A 372 -3.06 -25.13 -15.80
N ASP A 373 -3.88 -24.49 -14.96
CA ASP A 373 -5.15 -23.89 -15.33
C ASP A 373 -5.02 -22.37 -15.48
N LYS A 374 -4.61 -21.96 -16.68
CA LYS A 374 -4.41 -20.55 -17.02
C LYS A 374 -5.68 -19.71 -16.76
N LEU A 375 -6.84 -20.22 -17.18
CA LEU A 375 -8.12 -19.51 -17.10
C LEU A 375 -8.48 -19.24 -15.63
N TRP A 376 -8.33 -20.25 -14.78
CA TRP A 376 -8.50 -20.13 -13.33
C TRP A 376 -7.59 -19.07 -12.73
N THR A 377 -6.27 -19.19 -12.96
CA THR A 377 -5.27 -18.32 -12.34
C THR A 377 -5.43 -16.86 -12.75
N GLU A 378 -5.69 -16.59 -14.03
CA GLU A 378 -5.96 -15.22 -14.50
C GLU A 378 -7.23 -14.66 -13.87
N THR A 379 -8.31 -15.44 -13.80
CA THR A 379 -9.59 -14.99 -13.25
C THR A 379 -9.47 -14.65 -11.76
N ILE A 380 -8.83 -15.50 -10.94
CA ILE A 380 -8.67 -15.21 -9.50
C ILE A 380 -7.79 -13.98 -9.25
N LEU A 381 -6.76 -13.75 -10.07
CA LEU A 381 -5.89 -12.58 -9.96
C LEU A 381 -6.60 -11.28 -10.34
N HIS A 382 -7.62 -11.35 -11.19
CA HIS A 382 -8.50 -10.22 -11.46
C HIS A 382 -9.55 -10.01 -10.36
N HIS A 383 -9.87 -11.05 -9.58
CA HIS A 383 -10.90 -11.03 -8.55
C HIS A 383 -10.36 -10.79 -7.11
N THR A 384 -9.06 -10.50 -6.96
CA THR A 384 -8.39 -10.36 -5.64
C THR A 384 -8.07 -8.91 -5.31
N ASN A 385 -8.13 -8.53 -4.02
CA ASN A 385 -7.65 -7.22 -3.53
C ASN A 385 -6.32 -7.32 -2.79
N ARG A 386 -5.81 -8.53 -2.55
CA ARG A 386 -4.54 -8.75 -1.87
C ARG A 386 -3.83 -9.95 -2.47
N ILE A 387 -2.60 -9.75 -2.90
CA ILE A 387 -1.73 -10.81 -3.42
C ILE A 387 -0.60 -11.02 -2.43
N LEU A 388 -0.54 -12.21 -1.83
CA LEU A 388 0.58 -12.64 -1.01
C LEU A 388 1.54 -13.43 -1.90
N LEU A 389 2.70 -12.86 -2.19
CA LEU A 389 3.77 -13.52 -2.93
C LEU A 389 4.53 -14.42 -1.96
N LEU A 390 4.28 -15.72 -2.04
CA LEU A 390 4.84 -16.71 -1.10
C LEU A 390 6.16 -17.25 -1.63
N SER A 391 7.18 -17.26 -0.78
CA SER A 391 8.46 -17.89 -1.10
C SER A 391 9.09 -18.50 0.15
N GLU A 392 9.71 -19.67 0.01
CA GLU A 392 10.70 -20.12 0.99
C GLU A 392 11.90 -19.16 0.98
N ALA A 393 12.34 -18.72 2.15
CA ALA A 393 13.35 -17.65 2.26
C ALA A 393 14.68 -18.04 1.58
N HIS A 394 15.19 -19.24 1.82
CA HIS A 394 16.42 -19.78 1.23
C HIS A 394 16.36 -20.01 -0.30
N ARG A 395 15.17 -20.01 -0.92
CA ARG A 395 14.98 -20.23 -2.37
C ARG A 395 14.63 -18.96 -3.14
N THR A 396 14.77 -17.81 -2.50
CA THR A 396 14.43 -16.51 -3.11
C THR A 396 15.42 -16.12 -4.21
N GLY A 397 14.91 -15.51 -5.28
CA GLY A 397 15.71 -15.11 -6.44
C GLY A 397 15.10 -13.94 -7.21
N GLY A 398 15.49 -13.84 -8.49
CA GLY A 398 14.92 -12.88 -9.44
C GLY A 398 13.42 -13.09 -9.71
N LEU A 399 12.87 -12.33 -10.66
CA LEU A 399 11.48 -12.50 -11.08
C LEU A 399 11.30 -13.84 -11.81
N THR A 400 10.26 -14.59 -11.45
CA THR A 400 9.92 -15.85 -12.12
C THR A 400 9.12 -15.61 -13.40
N ALA A 401 9.04 -16.64 -14.26
CA ALA A 401 8.26 -16.57 -15.50
C ALA A 401 6.77 -16.33 -15.19
N GLU A 402 6.26 -16.92 -14.12
CA GLU A 402 4.89 -16.78 -13.65
C GLU A 402 4.62 -15.36 -13.12
N GLU A 403 5.56 -14.78 -12.36
CA GLU A 403 5.48 -13.37 -11.93
C GLU A 403 5.35 -12.45 -13.15
N ILE A 404 6.22 -12.62 -14.14
CA ILE A 404 6.22 -11.79 -15.36
C ILE A 404 4.91 -11.99 -16.13
N ARG A 405 4.46 -13.25 -16.28
CA ARG A 405 3.28 -13.62 -17.06
C ARG A 405 1.98 -13.10 -16.45
N PHE A 406 1.78 -13.31 -15.16
CA PHE A 406 0.50 -13.09 -14.51
C PHE A 406 0.40 -11.75 -13.80
N LEU A 407 1.47 -11.28 -13.16
CA LEU A 407 1.45 -10.06 -12.35
C LEU A 407 1.95 -8.83 -13.11
N GLY A 408 2.82 -9.06 -14.11
CA GLY A 408 3.49 -7.99 -14.85
C GLY A 408 4.33 -7.08 -13.95
N ASP A 409 4.97 -6.09 -14.58
CA ASP A 409 5.76 -5.06 -13.92
C ASP A 409 4.88 -3.79 -13.78
N SER A 410 3.93 -3.79 -12.83
CA SER A 410 3.03 -2.65 -12.63
C SER A 410 3.65 -1.66 -11.64
N GLU A 411 4.01 -0.48 -12.14
CA GLU A 411 4.34 0.71 -11.33
C GLU A 411 3.07 1.48 -10.88
N GLU A 412 1.88 0.93 -11.15
CA GLU A 412 0.61 1.58 -10.85
C GLU A 412 0.28 1.47 -9.34
N PHE A 413 0.07 2.62 -8.70
CA PHE A 413 -0.28 2.76 -7.27
C PHE A 413 -1.68 2.20 -6.93
N PHE A 414 -2.51 1.94 -7.93
CA PHE A 414 -3.88 1.47 -7.77
C PHE A 414 -3.96 0.03 -8.33
N GLY A 415 -4.29 -0.93 -7.47
CA GLY A 415 -4.29 -2.37 -7.76
C GLY A 415 -4.34 -3.17 -6.46
N PRO A 416 -4.40 -4.52 -6.51
CA PRO A 416 -4.40 -5.32 -5.29
C PRO A 416 -3.12 -5.10 -4.48
N THR A 417 -3.24 -4.98 -3.16
CA THR A 417 -2.08 -4.84 -2.27
C THR A 417 -1.17 -6.05 -2.44
N ARG A 418 0.07 -5.83 -2.87
CA ARG A 418 1.09 -6.87 -3.02
C ARG A 418 1.99 -6.89 -1.79
N GLU A 419 2.09 -8.05 -1.14
CA GLU A 419 3.01 -8.26 -0.03
C GLU A 419 3.91 -9.46 -0.31
N LEU A 420 5.21 -9.30 -0.08
CA LEU A 420 6.16 -10.42 -0.13
C LEU A 420 6.11 -11.16 1.21
N VAL A 421 5.84 -12.45 1.18
CA VAL A 421 5.80 -13.31 2.37
C VAL A 421 6.91 -14.35 2.27
N LEU A 422 7.93 -14.18 3.11
CA LEU A 422 9.07 -15.08 3.20
C LEU A 422 8.85 -16.10 4.32
N LEU A 423 8.91 -17.37 3.95
CA LEU A 423 8.63 -18.50 4.83
C LEU A 423 9.94 -19.10 5.35
N TYR A 424 10.01 -19.25 6.67
CA TYR A 424 11.16 -19.80 7.39
C TYR A 424 10.73 -21.08 8.10
N SER A 425 11.21 -22.22 7.63
CA SER A 425 10.96 -23.54 8.22
C SER A 425 12.07 -23.97 9.19
N ASP A 426 13.31 -23.53 8.96
CA ASP A 426 14.44 -23.75 9.87
C ASP A 426 14.50 -22.63 10.94
N PRO A 427 14.45 -22.96 12.25
CA PRO A 427 14.60 -21.99 13.31
C PRO A 427 15.94 -21.23 13.34
N ASN A 428 16.97 -21.77 12.68
CA ASN A 428 18.30 -21.14 12.60
C ASN A 428 18.43 -20.17 11.42
N GLU A 429 17.52 -20.24 10.45
CA GLU A 429 17.51 -19.33 9.31
C GLU A 429 17.08 -17.93 9.76
N LYS A 430 17.81 -16.91 9.29
CA LYS A 430 17.52 -15.50 9.55
C LYS A 430 17.18 -14.77 8.26
N PRO A 431 16.36 -13.71 8.31
CA PRO A 431 16.14 -12.90 7.13
C PRO A 431 17.45 -12.29 6.61
N ALA A 432 17.58 -12.26 5.31
CA ALA A 432 18.74 -11.72 4.60
C ALA A 432 18.32 -11.36 3.17
N ASN A 433 19.03 -10.39 2.58
CA ASN A 433 18.87 -9.98 1.17
C ASN A 433 17.47 -9.45 0.82
N THR A 434 16.66 -9.07 1.80
CA THR A 434 15.27 -8.66 1.62
C THR A 434 15.15 -7.33 0.86
N ALA A 435 16.11 -6.42 1.05
CA ALA A 435 16.20 -5.16 0.30
C ALA A 435 16.33 -5.39 -1.21
N ASN A 436 17.09 -6.39 -1.63
CA ASN A 436 17.19 -6.72 -3.05
C ASN A 436 15.87 -7.28 -3.56
N LEU A 437 15.28 -8.26 -2.85
CA LEU A 437 14.02 -8.91 -3.24
C LEU A 437 12.87 -7.93 -3.40
N THR A 438 12.74 -6.97 -2.48
CA THR A 438 11.72 -5.91 -2.54
C THR A 438 11.98 -4.95 -3.68
N ARG A 439 13.25 -4.61 -3.98
CA ARG A 439 13.63 -3.74 -5.10
C ARG A 439 13.30 -4.36 -6.47
N ILE A 440 13.66 -5.61 -6.73
CA ILE A 440 13.37 -6.27 -8.03
C ILE A 440 11.87 -6.42 -8.29
N ARG A 441 11.07 -6.53 -7.22
CA ARG A 441 9.60 -6.65 -7.31
C ARG A 441 8.86 -5.33 -7.18
N LYS A 442 9.56 -4.24 -6.85
CA LYS A 442 8.99 -2.92 -6.52
C LYS A 442 7.91 -3.00 -5.42
N ILE A 443 8.16 -3.79 -4.38
CA ILE A 443 7.20 -4.03 -3.29
C ILE A 443 7.62 -3.30 -2.02
N GLY A 444 6.68 -2.56 -1.43
CA GLY A 444 6.87 -1.83 -0.18
C GLY A 444 6.78 -2.70 1.09
N ILE A 445 5.99 -3.79 1.03
CA ILE A 445 5.59 -4.57 2.21
C ILE A 445 6.20 -5.98 2.16
N VAL A 446 6.94 -6.34 3.19
CA VAL A 446 7.50 -7.69 3.38
C VAL A 446 7.12 -8.25 4.75
N ARG A 447 6.85 -9.55 4.81
CA ARG A 447 6.49 -10.29 6.02
C ARG A 447 7.38 -11.52 6.15
N HIS A 448 8.07 -11.63 7.28
CA HIS A 448 8.86 -12.81 7.62
C HIS A 448 8.02 -13.74 8.52
N ILE A 449 7.64 -14.92 8.01
CA ILE A 449 6.77 -15.86 8.71
C ILE A 449 7.56 -17.13 9.06
N ARG A 450 7.72 -17.36 10.36
CA ARG A 450 8.22 -18.61 10.91
C ARG A 450 7.11 -19.65 10.85
N THR A 451 7.21 -20.64 9.96
CA THR A 451 6.12 -21.60 9.71
C THR A 451 5.94 -22.61 10.85
N TYR A 452 6.95 -22.78 11.70
CA TYR A 452 6.93 -23.59 12.92
C TYR A 452 6.28 -22.88 14.12
N SER A 453 5.77 -21.65 13.96
CA SER A 453 5.09 -20.88 15.02
C SER A 453 3.76 -20.31 14.51
N SER A 454 2.75 -20.28 15.37
CA SER A 454 1.47 -19.62 15.06
C SER A 454 1.58 -18.09 14.98
N HIS A 455 2.58 -17.50 15.65
CA HIS A 455 2.68 -16.05 15.82
C HIS A 455 2.76 -15.29 14.50
N GLY A 456 3.48 -15.82 13.50
CA GLY A 456 3.60 -15.20 12.18
C GLY A 456 2.26 -15.15 11.43
N PHE A 457 1.45 -16.22 11.52
CA PHE A 457 0.11 -16.25 10.91
C PHE A 457 -0.88 -15.35 11.65
N GLU A 458 -0.79 -15.28 12.97
CA GLU A 458 -1.61 -14.37 13.77
C GLU A 458 -1.28 -12.91 13.48
N SER A 459 -0.01 -12.57 13.30
CA SER A 459 0.44 -11.24 12.89
C SER A 459 -0.08 -10.88 11.49
N LEU A 460 0.11 -11.78 10.51
CA LEU A 460 -0.43 -11.59 9.16
C LEU A 460 -1.97 -11.42 9.19
N THR A 461 -2.67 -12.17 10.02
CA THR A 461 -4.12 -12.06 10.19
C THR A 461 -4.51 -10.70 10.75
N ARG A 462 -3.77 -10.16 11.73
CA ARG A 462 -4.00 -8.81 12.26
C ARG A 462 -3.81 -7.74 11.19
N PHE A 463 -2.77 -7.83 10.35
CA PHE A 463 -2.62 -6.92 9.20
C PHE A 463 -3.76 -7.03 8.18
N ILE A 464 -4.20 -8.24 7.84
CA ILE A 464 -5.30 -8.46 6.88
C ILE A 464 -6.62 -7.90 7.41
N THR A 465 -6.84 -7.97 8.72
CA THR A 465 -8.11 -7.63 9.36
C THR A 465 -8.17 -6.20 9.92
N GLY A 466 -7.13 -5.39 9.69
CA GLY A 466 -7.04 -4.02 10.21
C GLY A 466 -6.96 -3.97 11.74
N ARG A 467 -6.13 -4.84 12.33
CA ARG A 467 -5.95 -5.01 13.78
C ARG A 467 -4.47 -5.11 14.17
N SER A 468 -3.57 -4.65 13.31
CA SER A 468 -2.12 -4.69 13.57
C SER A 468 -1.74 -3.81 14.77
N VAL A 469 -0.86 -4.32 15.64
CA VAL A 469 -0.42 -3.60 16.84
C VAL A 469 0.98 -3.01 16.63
N GLY A 470 1.08 -1.68 16.62
CA GLY A 470 2.33 -0.94 16.53
C GLY A 470 2.79 -0.43 17.90
N LEU A 471 4.08 -0.59 18.21
CA LEU A 471 4.70 -0.10 19.45
C LEU A 471 5.77 0.98 19.16
N ALA A 472 5.50 2.22 19.57
CA ALA A 472 6.42 3.35 19.44
C ALA A 472 7.14 3.63 20.76
N LEU A 473 8.47 3.47 20.79
CA LEU A 473 9.30 3.65 21.98
C LEU A 473 9.99 5.00 21.99
N GLY A 474 9.75 5.77 23.04
CA GLY A 474 10.33 7.10 23.20
C GLY A 474 11.82 7.10 23.57
N GLY A 475 12.50 8.22 23.26
CA GLY A 475 13.89 8.47 23.65
C GLY A 475 14.02 8.97 25.09
N GLY A 476 15.19 8.70 25.70
CA GLY A 476 15.46 9.09 27.09
C GLY A 476 16.79 8.61 27.67
N GLY A 477 17.78 8.28 26.83
CA GLY A 477 19.08 7.78 27.28
C GLY A 477 18.95 6.54 28.18
N ALA A 478 19.56 6.59 29.36
CA ALA A 478 19.50 5.53 30.37
C ALA A 478 18.06 5.13 30.75
N LYS A 479 17.12 6.08 30.77
CA LYS A 479 15.69 5.81 31.05
C LYS A 479 15.10 4.76 30.11
N GLY A 480 15.62 4.63 28.89
CA GLY A 480 15.19 3.63 27.91
C GLY A 480 15.37 2.18 28.36
N LEU A 481 16.12 1.93 29.44
CA LEU A 481 16.20 0.63 30.11
C LEU A 481 14.85 0.17 30.68
N ALA A 482 13.92 1.08 30.98
CA ALA A 482 12.57 0.71 31.39
C ALA A 482 11.75 0.05 30.27
N HIS A 483 12.08 0.31 29.00
CA HIS A 483 11.43 -0.39 27.87
C HIS A 483 11.65 -1.90 27.93
N ILE A 484 12.79 -2.36 28.46
CA ILE A 484 13.11 -3.79 28.61
C ILE A 484 12.08 -4.48 29.50
N GLY A 485 11.80 -3.89 30.67
CA GLY A 485 10.83 -4.42 31.61
C GLY A 485 9.41 -4.37 31.07
N LEU A 486 9.04 -3.29 30.38
CA LEU A 486 7.73 -3.16 29.76
C LEU A 486 7.51 -4.25 28.69
N LEU A 487 8.49 -4.44 27.79
CA LEU A 487 8.45 -5.48 26.76
C LEU A 487 8.34 -6.88 27.37
N LYS A 488 9.04 -7.13 28.48
CA LYS A 488 8.92 -8.39 29.24
C LYS A 488 7.48 -8.63 29.73
N ALA A 489 6.88 -7.63 30.38
CA ALA A 489 5.52 -7.73 30.87
C ALA A 489 4.50 -7.90 29.74
N MET A 490 4.67 -7.19 28.61
CA MET A 490 3.84 -7.36 27.42
C MET A 490 3.92 -8.77 26.85
N GLN A 491 5.13 -9.34 26.78
CA GLN A 491 5.36 -10.71 26.29
C GLN A 491 4.70 -11.74 27.21
N GLU A 492 4.82 -11.60 28.53
CA GLU A 492 4.16 -12.50 29.51
C GLU A 492 2.64 -12.48 29.42
N GLU A 493 2.05 -11.30 29.15
CA GLU A 493 0.60 -11.14 29.03
C GLU A 493 0.08 -11.40 27.60
N ASN A 494 0.96 -11.86 26.70
CA ASN A 494 0.67 -12.15 25.28
C ASN A 494 0.09 -10.96 24.51
N ILE A 495 0.56 -9.75 24.80
CA ILE A 495 0.24 -8.57 23.99
C ILE A 495 1.08 -8.64 22.70
N PRO A 496 0.45 -8.75 21.52
CA PRO A 496 1.19 -8.86 20.26
C PRO A 496 1.85 -7.53 19.89
N ILE A 497 3.00 -7.61 19.23
CA ILE A 497 3.68 -6.47 18.60
C ILE A 497 3.95 -6.88 17.15
N ASP A 498 3.26 -6.24 16.22
CA ASP A 498 3.33 -6.53 14.79
C ASP A 498 4.24 -5.55 14.04
N MET A 499 4.52 -4.39 14.63
CA MET A 499 5.46 -3.37 14.15
C MET A 499 6.05 -2.62 15.35
N ILE A 500 7.31 -2.23 15.28
CA ILE A 500 7.98 -1.55 16.39
C ILE A 500 8.89 -0.43 15.88
N GLY A 501 8.98 0.69 16.58
CA GLY A 501 9.86 1.77 16.17
C GLY A 501 10.21 2.67 17.35
N GLY A 502 11.12 3.59 17.16
CA GLY A 502 11.45 4.50 18.25
C GLY A 502 12.43 5.60 17.92
N THR A 503 12.77 6.35 18.96
CA THR A 503 13.70 7.47 18.91
C THR A 503 14.85 7.24 19.89
N SER A 504 16.10 7.47 19.47
CA SER A 504 17.29 7.39 20.32
C SER A 504 17.39 6.04 21.07
N ALA A 505 17.38 6.05 22.41
CA ALA A 505 17.36 4.82 23.21
C ALA A 505 16.16 3.90 22.89
N GLY A 506 14.99 4.46 22.58
CA GLY A 506 13.82 3.69 22.14
C GLY A 506 14.05 2.99 20.81
N ALA A 507 14.72 3.65 19.85
CA ALA A 507 15.10 3.05 18.56
C ALA A 507 16.04 1.86 18.75
N LEU A 508 16.98 1.96 19.69
CA LEU A 508 17.89 0.86 20.04
C LEU A 508 17.12 -0.34 20.60
N MET A 509 16.27 -0.14 21.61
CA MET A 509 15.47 -1.23 22.18
C MET A 509 14.53 -1.87 21.16
N ALA A 510 13.88 -1.04 20.34
CA ALA A 510 13.04 -1.50 19.24
C ALA A 510 13.83 -2.35 18.23
N SER A 511 15.07 -1.98 17.89
CA SER A 511 15.89 -2.74 16.96
C SER A 511 16.28 -4.12 17.52
N ILE A 512 16.63 -4.20 18.80
CA ILE A 512 16.99 -5.47 19.46
C ILE A 512 15.77 -6.40 19.46
N TYR A 513 14.59 -5.87 19.80
CA TYR A 513 13.36 -6.66 19.78
C TYR A 513 13.00 -7.11 18.36
N ALA A 514 13.10 -6.23 17.36
CA ALA A 514 12.84 -6.54 15.95
C ALA A 514 13.82 -7.56 15.35
N MET A 515 15.06 -7.65 15.88
CA MET A 515 16.01 -8.72 15.55
C MET A 515 15.60 -10.10 16.10
N GLY A 516 14.50 -10.17 16.87
CA GLY A 516 13.92 -11.41 17.37
C GLY A 516 14.46 -11.87 18.72
N TYR A 517 15.14 -10.98 19.46
CA TYR A 517 15.54 -11.25 20.85
C TYR A 517 14.32 -11.13 21.77
N ASP A 518 14.14 -12.10 22.66
CA ASP A 518 13.18 -12.02 23.75
C ASP A 518 13.65 -11.03 24.83
N ALA A 519 12.82 -10.75 25.84
CA ALA A 519 13.17 -9.83 26.91
C ALA A 519 14.50 -10.18 27.61
N THR A 520 14.80 -11.46 27.82
CA THR A 520 16.05 -11.93 28.44
C THR A 520 17.26 -11.65 27.54
N GLY A 521 17.15 -11.96 26.24
CA GLY A 521 18.14 -11.64 25.23
C GLY A 521 18.38 -10.14 25.11
N LEU A 522 17.30 -9.35 25.16
CA LEU A 522 17.33 -7.90 25.09
C LEU A 522 18.02 -7.29 26.32
N GLU A 523 17.75 -7.78 27.53
CA GLU A 523 18.46 -7.39 28.75
C GLU A 523 19.97 -7.70 28.65
N ARG A 524 20.33 -8.91 28.21
CA ARG A 524 21.73 -9.32 28.04
C ARG A 524 22.47 -8.44 27.03
N VAL A 525 21.85 -8.17 25.89
CA VAL A 525 22.39 -7.31 24.84
C VAL A 525 22.54 -5.86 25.33
N ALA A 526 21.48 -5.30 25.92
CA ALA A 526 21.51 -3.95 26.47
C ALA A 526 22.58 -3.80 27.54
N LYS A 527 22.71 -4.79 28.44
CA LYS A 527 23.78 -4.83 29.43
C LYS A 527 25.15 -4.85 28.77
N SER A 528 25.38 -5.68 27.76
CA SER A 528 26.66 -5.71 27.04
C SER A 528 27.01 -4.35 26.40
N LEU A 529 26.05 -3.73 25.70
CA LEU A 529 26.20 -2.43 25.05
C LEU A 529 26.49 -1.28 26.05
N MET A 530 25.89 -1.34 27.24
CA MET A 530 25.94 -0.28 28.25
C MET A 530 27.00 -0.50 29.34
N SER A 531 27.45 -1.74 29.56
CA SER A 531 28.49 -2.08 30.54
C SER A 531 29.89 -1.80 30.04
N ASP A 532 30.08 -1.63 28.72
CA ASP A 532 31.36 -1.22 28.17
C ASP A 532 31.61 0.25 28.52
N LYS A 533 32.31 0.46 29.65
CA LYS A 533 32.74 1.78 30.17
C LYS A 533 33.56 2.61 29.16
N LYS A 534 33.83 2.08 27.97
CA LYS A 534 34.61 2.70 26.90
C LYS A 534 33.78 3.18 25.70
N THR A 535 32.47 2.96 25.65
CA THR A 535 31.66 3.26 24.44
C THR A 535 31.61 4.75 24.08
N LEU A 536 31.58 5.64 25.07
CA LEU A 536 31.45 7.10 24.90
C LEU A 536 32.63 7.90 25.48
N ASN A 537 33.81 7.28 25.65
CA ASN A 537 34.99 7.95 26.21
C ASN A 537 36.05 8.32 25.17
N ASP A 538 35.68 8.42 23.89
CA ASP A 538 36.55 8.89 22.81
C ASP A 538 36.47 10.41 22.63
N TYR A 539 36.89 11.14 23.66
CA TYR A 539 36.85 12.61 23.74
C TYR A 539 37.64 13.29 22.60
N THR A 540 37.20 14.49 22.20
CA THR A 540 37.86 15.32 21.19
C THR A 540 37.92 16.79 21.62
N ILE A 541 38.67 17.61 20.87
CA ILE A 541 38.63 19.06 21.03
C ILE A 541 37.22 19.52 20.63
N PRO A 542 36.45 20.19 21.51
CA PRO A 542 35.01 20.40 21.34
C PRO A 542 34.69 21.56 20.40
N THR A 543 35.19 21.52 19.16
CA THR A 543 34.81 22.46 18.10
C THR A 543 33.45 22.13 17.48
N VAL A 544 33.08 20.84 17.45
CA VAL A 544 31.82 20.33 16.89
C VAL A 544 31.08 19.43 17.89
N SER A 545 31.80 18.59 18.63
CA SER A 545 31.23 17.63 19.58
C SER A 545 32.20 17.28 20.72
N LEU A 546 31.69 16.81 21.86
CA LEU A 546 32.51 16.39 23.01
C LEU A 546 33.27 15.09 22.75
N ILE A 547 32.69 14.18 21.96
CA ILE A 547 33.28 12.88 21.62
C ILE A 547 33.35 12.67 20.11
N ARG A 548 34.28 11.83 19.64
CA ARG A 548 34.47 11.49 18.21
C ARG A 548 33.37 10.56 17.68
N GLY A 549 32.75 9.77 18.54
CA GLY A 549 31.70 8.80 18.18
C GLY A 549 32.21 7.59 17.38
N LYS A 550 33.54 7.41 17.24
CA LYS A 550 34.13 6.25 16.55
C LYS A 550 33.84 4.97 17.34
N LYS A 551 34.00 5.01 18.66
CA LYS A 551 33.74 3.84 19.52
C LYS A 551 32.26 3.47 19.52
N PHE A 552 31.38 4.47 19.61
CA PHE A 552 29.94 4.26 19.50
C PHE A 552 29.55 3.58 18.18
N ASN A 553 30.12 4.02 17.05
CA ASN A 553 29.92 3.37 15.75
C ASN A 553 30.38 1.91 15.76
N THR A 554 31.56 1.63 16.31
CA THR A 554 32.10 0.26 16.41
C THR A 554 31.20 -0.63 17.26
N VAL A 555 30.74 -0.15 18.41
CA VAL A 555 29.86 -0.91 19.31
C VAL A 555 28.53 -1.24 18.63
N ILE A 556 27.88 -0.27 18.00
CA ILE A 556 26.62 -0.52 17.27
C ILE A 556 26.86 -1.47 16.10
N LYS A 557 27.91 -1.26 15.29
CA LYS A 557 28.23 -2.13 14.14
C LYS A 557 28.56 -3.56 14.56
N ASN A 558 29.30 -3.75 15.65
CA ASN A 558 29.61 -5.09 16.15
C ASN A 558 28.35 -5.80 16.64
N PHE A 559 27.40 -5.06 17.20
CA PHE A 559 26.14 -5.61 17.68
C PHE A 559 25.19 -5.99 16.53
N VAL A 560 24.90 -5.07 15.61
CA VAL A 560 23.93 -5.33 14.52
C VAL A 560 24.56 -5.95 13.27
N GLY A 561 25.89 -5.99 13.18
CA GLY A 561 26.62 -6.50 12.02
C GLY A 561 26.27 -5.78 10.72
N SER A 562 26.05 -6.56 9.66
CA SER A 562 25.60 -6.09 8.35
C SER A 562 24.07 -6.11 8.18
N THR A 563 23.31 -6.25 9.29
CA THR A 563 21.85 -6.36 9.25
C THR A 563 21.22 -5.12 8.63
N MET A 564 20.31 -5.34 7.68
CA MET A 564 19.46 -4.31 7.10
C MET A 564 18.12 -4.25 7.85
N ILE A 565 17.47 -3.10 7.86
CA ILE A 565 16.14 -2.95 8.49
C ILE A 565 15.13 -3.89 7.83
N GLU A 566 15.23 -4.08 6.52
CA GLU A 566 14.40 -5.01 5.75
C GLU A 566 14.62 -6.48 6.13
N ASP A 567 15.72 -6.80 6.83
CA ASP A 567 16.06 -8.15 7.29
C ASP A 567 15.69 -8.37 8.78
N LEU A 568 14.90 -7.48 9.37
CA LEU A 568 14.38 -7.65 10.73
C LEU A 568 13.09 -8.50 10.72
N TRP A 569 12.86 -9.26 11.80
CA TRP A 569 11.67 -10.11 11.90
C TRP A 569 10.37 -9.30 11.99
N LEU A 570 10.46 -8.08 12.53
CA LEU A 570 9.34 -7.14 12.62
C LEU A 570 9.66 -5.90 11.77
N PRO A 571 8.66 -5.33 11.08
CA PRO A 571 8.76 -3.99 10.52
C PRO A 571 9.27 -3.01 11.58
N TYR A 572 10.34 -2.29 11.24
CA TYR A 572 11.06 -1.43 12.15
C TYR A 572 11.30 -0.05 11.57
N PHE A 573 11.28 0.98 12.43
CA PHE A 573 11.83 2.28 12.07
C PHE A 573 12.56 2.98 13.22
N ALA A 574 13.50 3.87 12.85
CA ALA A 574 14.13 4.82 13.76
C ALA A 574 13.90 6.26 13.30
N VAL A 575 13.69 7.19 14.24
CA VAL A 575 13.50 8.61 13.93
C VAL A 575 14.79 9.39 14.20
N ALA A 576 15.17 10.24 13.24
CA ALA A 576 16.22 11.24 13.37
C ALA A 576 15.68 12.62 12.94
N THR A 577 16.45 13.67 13.21
CA THR A 577 16.12 15.04 12.81
C THR A 577 17.13 15.53 11.78
N SER A 578 16.67 16.06 10.64
CA SER A 578 17.53 16.75 9.68
C SER A 578 17.65 18.22 10.05
N LEU A 579 18.85 18.67 10.43
CA LEU A 579 19.13 20.08 10.64
C LEU A 579 19.17 20.86 9.32
N THR A 580 19.46 20.17 8.21
CA THR A 580 19.51 20.79 6.87
C THR A 580 18.11 21.16 6.37
N LYS A 581 17.12 20.30 6.62
CA LYS A 581 15.75 20.44 6.11
C LYS A 581 14.73 20.82 7.18
N ALA A 582 15.14 20.92 8.44
CA ALA A 582 14.28 21.17 9.60
C ALA A 582 13.07 20.22 9.68
N GLN A 583 13.28 18.94 9.33
CA GLN A 583 12.22 17.93 9.28
C GLN A 583 12.68 16.60 9.87
N LYS A 584 11.70 15.75 10.20
CA LYS A 584 11.94 14.37 10.64
C LYS A 584 12.47 13.53 9.49
N VAL A 585 13.43 12.66 9.79
CA VAL A 585 13.92 11.62 8.88
C VAL A 585 13.61 10.27 9.50
N ILE A 586 12.82 9.47 8.78
CA ILE A 586 12.41 8.14 9.22
C ILE A 586 13.26 7.12 8.51
N PHE A 587 14.07 6.39 9.27
CA PHE A 587 14.85 5.25 8.77
C PHE A 587 14.03 3.98 8.93
N ASP A 588 13.44 3.52 7.84
CA ASP A 588 12.68 2.27 7.73
C ASP A 588 13.31 1.27 6.74
N ARG A 589 14.47 1.63 6.17
CA ARG A 589 15.23 0.86 5.18
C ARG A 589 16.73 1.11 5.30
N GLY A 590 17.52 0.12 4.88
CA GLY A 590 18.99 0.18 4.86
C GLY A 590 19.65 -0.27 6.17
N PRO A 591 20.95 0.00 6.37
CA PRO A 591 21.71 -0.58 7.48
C PRO A 591 21.21 -0.09 8.85
N VAL A 592 20.88 -1.04 9.74
CA VAL A 592 20.36 -0.73 11.09
C VAL A 592 21.32 0.16 11.88
N TRP A 593 22.64 -0.06 11.76
CA TRP A 593 23.63 0.73 12.50
C TRP A 593 23.61 2.22 12.13
N LYS A 594 23.27 2.56 10.89
CA LYS A 594 23.17 3.97 10.45
C LYS A 594 21.94 4.63 11.05
N ALA A 595 20.80 3.93 11.01
CA ALA A 595 19.55 4.39 11.60
C ALA A 595 19.71 4.69 13.09
N LEU A 596 20.31 3.75 13.85
CA LEU A 596 20.61 3.92 15.26
C LEU A 596 21.61 5.05 15.51
N ARG A 597 22.69 5.12 14.72
CA ARG A 597 23.71 6.17 14.87
C ARG A 597 23.15 7.55 14.61
N ALA A 598 22.31 7.73 13.58
CA ALA A 598 21.65 8.99 13.28
C ALA A 598 20.65 9.35 14.40
N SER A 599 19.78 8.40 14.77
CA SER A 599 18.73 8.59 15.78
C SER A 599 19.26 8.94 17.18
N ALA A 600 20.47 8.52 17.54
CA ALA A 600 21.11 8.80 18.83
C ALA A 600 22.19 9.92 18.76
N SER A 601 22.20 10.74 17.70
CA SER A 601 23.20 11.81 17.49
C SER A 601 22.88 13.08 18.28
N ILE A 602 22.97 13.04 19.61
CA ILE A 602 22.67 14.20 20.46
C ILE A 602 23.61 15.38 20.12
N PRO A 603 23.09 16.55 19.72
CA PRO A 603 23.91 17.73 19.41
C PRO A 603 24.87 18.10 20.55
N GLY A 604 26.10 18.48 20.19
CA GLY A 604 27.14 18.84 21.15
C GLY A 604 27.81 17.64 21.84
N ILE A 605 27.14 16.50 21.99
CA ILE A 605 27.74 15.28 22.54
C ILE A 605 28.41 14.49 21.41
N LEU A 606 27.63 14.04 20.43
CA LEU A 606 28.09 13.31 19.26
C LEU A 606 28.15 14.25 18.05
N PRO A 607 29.08 14.01 17.11
CA PRO A 607 29.05 14.75 15.86
C PRO A 607 27.78 14.38 15.09
N PRO A 608 27.12 15.36 14.44
CA PRO A 608 25.99 15.08 13.55
C PRO A 608 26.36 13.99 12.54
N PHE A 609 25.41 13.10 12.28
CA PHE A 609 25.59 12.05 11.30
C PHE A 609 25.33 12.62 9.90
N TYR A 610 26.41 12.78 9.12
CA TYR A 610 26.31 13.29 7.76
C TYR A 610 26.02 12.16 6.77
N GLU A 611 24.89 12.23 6.07
CA GLU A 611 24.53 11.27 5.03
C GLU A 611 23.71 11.97 3.94
N LYS A 612 23.98 11.64 2.67
CA LYS A 612 23.24 12.16 1.50
C LYS A 612 23.06 13.70 1.49
N ASN A 613 24.11 14.44 1.86
CA ASN A 613 24.11 15.90 1.97
C ASN A 613 23.18 16.48 3.03
N GLU A 614 22.84 15.70 4.05
CA GLU A 614 22.07 16.15 5.21
C GLU A 614 22.85 15.96 6.51
N LEU A 615 22.73 16.93 7.42
CA LEU A 615 23.23 16.84 8.79
C LEU A 615 22.12 16.28 9.68
N LEU A 616 22.28 15.03 10.11
CA LEU A 616 21.30 14.34 10.93
C LEU A 616 21.71 14.34 12.41
N VAL A 617 20.75 14.62 13.28
CA VAL A 617 20.91 14.63 14.73
C VAL A 617 19.79 13.80 15.39
N ASP A 618 19.85 13.69 16.71
CA ASP A 618 18.90 12.90 17.50
C ASP A 618 17.43 13.23 17.13
N GLY A 619 16.60 12.18 17.01
CA GLY A 619 15.19 12.34 16.67
C GLY A 619 14.39 13.07 17.75
N ALA A 620 14.86 13.05 19.01
CA ALA A 620 14.18 13.65 20.15
C ALA A 620 14.03 15.17 20.06
N ILE A 621 14.73 15.82 19.11
CA ILE A 621 14.55 17.26 18.82
C ILE A 621 13.15 17.54 18.29
N LEU A 622 12.69 16.76 17.32
CA LEU A 622 11.39 16.99 16.67
C LEU A 622 10.32 15.97 17.08
N ASP A 623 10.71 14.74 17.45
CA ASP A 623 9.75 13.66 17.73
C ASP A 623 10.37 12.61 18.65
N ASN A 624 10.33 12.89 19.96
CA ASN A 624 10.85 11.98 20.97
C ASN A 624 9.96 10.74 21.17
N ILE A 625 8.68 10.78 20.80
CA ILE A 625 7.72 9.68 20.98
C ILE A 625 6.95 9.48 19.67
N PRO A 626 7.45 8.62 18.76
CA PRO A 626 7.02 8.62 17.37
C PRO A 626 5.72 7.82 17.14
N GLY A 627 4.69 8.05 17.97
CA GLY A 627 3.37 7.43 17.86
C GLY A 627 2.63 7.80 16.58
N ALA A 628 2.72 9.07 16.17
CA ALA A 628 2.16 9.54 14.91
C ALA A 628 2.83 8.86 13.70
N VAL A 629 4.16 8.73 13.74
CA VAL A 629 4.90 7.99 12.69
C VAL A 629 4.45 6.54 12.65
N MET A 630 4.24 5.88 13.79
CA MET A 630 3.74 4.51 13.85
C MET A 630 2.37 4.37 13.17
N ARG A 631 1.45 5.32 13.38
CA ARG A 631 0.15 5.38 12.69
C ARG A 631 0.32 5.57 11.18
N GLU A 632 1.15 6.55 10.78
CA GLU A 632 1.46 6.85 9.38
C GLU A 632 2.07 5.64 8.64
N ARG A 633 2.75 4.74 9.36
CA ARG A 633 3.30 3.48 8.83
C ARG A 633 2.30 2.32 8.75
N GLY A 634 1.03 2.56 9.08
CA GLY A 634 -0.07 1.62 8.87
C GLY A 634 -0.38 0.71 10.07
N ALA A 635 0.00 1.11 11.29
CA ALA A 635 -0.50 0.43 12.50
C ALA A 635 -1.98 0.78 12.74
N ASP A 636 -2.82 -0.24 12.93
CA ASP A 636 -4.24 -0.07 13.23
C ASP A 636 -4.49 0.23 14.71
N PHE A 637 -3.64 -0.29 15.59
CA PHE A 637 -3.64 -0.03 17.03
C PHE A 637 -2.26 0.43 17.47
N VAL A 638 -2.14 1.64 18.00
CA VAL A 638 -0.86 2.28 18.34
C VAL A 638 -0.69 2.38 19.85
N ILE A 639 0.39 1.78 20.35
CA ILE A 639 0.88 1.93 21.72
C ILE A 639 2.12 2.81 21.68
N SER A 640 2.04 3.99 22.28
CA SER A 640 3.18 4.91 22.44
C SER A 640 3.70 4.87 23.86
N VAL A 641 5.01 4.73 24.02
CA VAL A 641 5.68 4.65 25.32
C VAL A 641 6.56 5.87 25.51
N ALA A 642 6.10 6.79 26.34
CA ALA A 642 6.87 7.92 26.81
C ALA A 642 7.74 7.52 28.00
N LEU A 643 9.00 7.93 27.96
CA LEU A 643 9.83 8.04 29.14
C LEU A 643 9.59 9.45 29.65
N SER A 644 8.94 9.57 30.80
CA SER A 644 8.52 10.86 31.31
C SER A 644 9.68 11.85 31.39
N SER A 645 9.44 12.99 30.74
CA SER A 645 10.26 14.19 30.79
C SER A 645 9.36 15.33 31.21
N GLU A 646 8.96 15.36 32.47
CA GLU A 646 8.70 16.66 33.06
C GLU A 646 10.09 17.27 33.26
N GLY A 647 10.38 18.33 32.49
CA GLY A 647 11.48 19.21 32.87
C GLY A 647 11.22 19.62 34.31
N ASP A 648 12.19 19.43 35.21
CA ASP A 648 12.04 19.82 36.61
C ASP A 648 11.65 21.30 36.65
N SER A 649 10.36 21.58 36.79
CA SER A 649 9.82 22.90 37.09
C SER A 649 10.31 23.33 38.48
N THR A 650 10.64 22.37 39.35
CA THR A 650 11.33 22.57 40.63
C THR A 650 12.78 23.08 40.47
N ALA A 651 13.46 22.81 39.34
CA ALA A 651 14.80 23.36 39.07
C ALA A 651 14.75 24.80 38.52
N ASP A 652 13.60 25.25 38.02
CA ASP A 652 13.44 26.61 37.49
C ASP A 652 13.43 27.65 38.62
N GLU A 653 12.88 27.30 39.79
CA GLU A 653 12.99 28.13 41.00
C GLU A 653 14.45 28.27 41.47
N ALA A 654 15.26 27.23 41.31
CA ALA A 654 16.69 27.27 41.65
C ALA A 654 17.49 28.25 40.77
N PHE A 655 17.04 28.54 39.53
CA PHE A 655 17.67 29.56 38.69
C PHE A 655 17.64 30.94 39.31
N SER A 656 16.55 31.31 39.99
CA SER A 656 16.43 32.62 40.65
C SER A 656 17.55 32.86 41.68
N SER A 657 18.07 31.78 42.29
CA SER A 657 19.10 31.83 43.33
C SER A 657 20.52 32.09 42.80
N ILE A 658 20.75 31.84 41.49
CA ILE A 658 22.06 32.01 40.86
C ILE A 658 22.22 33.33 40.11
N TYR A 659 21.14 33.97 39.69
CA TYR A 659 21.20 35.30 39.09
C TYR A 659 21.57 36.37 40.13
N GLU A 660 22.12 37.50 39.66
CA GLU A 660 22.37 38.65 40.51
C GLU A 660 21.05 39.25 41.01
N LYS A 661 20.95 39.55 42.33
CA LYS A 661 19.71 40.00 43.00
C LYS A 661 19.05 41.23 42.36
N ASN A 662 19.79 42.02 41.58
CA ASN A 662 19.31 43.23 40.91
C ASN A 662 19.54 43.20 39.37
N ASN A 663 19.85 42.04 38.78
CA ASN A 663 20.08 41.91 37.34
C ASN A 663 19.63 40.52 36.84
N SER A 664 18.35 40.43 36.47
CA SER A 664 17.64 39.21 36.04
C SER A 664 18.07 38.69 34.67
N GLY A 665 19.36 38.44 34.51
CA GLY A 665 20.02 37.98 33.29
C GLY A 665 21.54 37.89 33.39
N ALA A 666 22.15 38.41 34.47
CA ALA A 666 23.58 38.30 34.71
C ALA A 666 23.92 37.18 35.71
N LEU A 667 24.86 36.33 35.31
CA LEU A 667 25.52 35.39 36.21
C LEU A 667 26.61 36.10 37.02
N PRO A 668 26.81 35.74 38.30
CA PRO A 668 27.92 36.24 39.09
C PRO A 668 29.28 35.88 38.47
N SER A 669 30.34 36.61 38.82
CA SER A 669 31.70 36.33 38.32
C SER A 669 32.13 34.87 38.57
N ALA A 670 32.96 34.32 37.67
CA ALA A 670 33.43 32.93 37.73
C ALA A 670 34.07 32.57 39.08
N LEU A 671 34.85 33.48 39.66
CA LEU A 671 35.41 33.32 41.00
C LEU A 671 34.31 33.20 42.06
N ARG A 672 33.28 34.05 42.01
CA ARG A 672 32.18 34.05 42.99
C ARG A 672 31.30 32.80 42.89
N LEU A 673 31.08 32.28 41.68
CA LEU A 673 30.42 30.99 41.45
C LEU A 673 31.27 29.83 42.01
N LEU A 674 32.59 29.85 41.79
CA LEU A 674 33.51 28.84 42.32
C LEU A 674 33.57 28.87 43.87
N PHE A 675 33.70 30.06 44.46
CA PHE A 675 33.69 30.26 45.92
C PHE A 675 32.37 29.82 46.55
N LYS A 676 31.22 30.15 45.94
CA LYS A 676 29.91 29.68 46.41
C LYS A 676 29.80 28.15 46.39
N ARG A 677 30.36 27.49 45.38
CA ARG A 677 30.37 26.02 45.22
C ARG A 677 31.30 25.31 46.21
N LEU A 678 32.37 25.97 46.67
CA LEU A 678 33.32 25.46 47.67
C LEU A 678 32.83 25.65 49.11
N ILE A 679 32.05 26.71 49.39
CA ILE A 679 31.65 27.11 50.75
C ILE A 679 30.20 26.72 51.09
N GLY A 680 29.34 26.50 50.09
CA GLY A 680 27.91 26.20 50.29
C GLY A 680 27.63 24.76 50.73
N LYS A 681 27.12 24.57 51.95
CA LYS A 681 26.68 23.28 52.52
C LYS A 681 25.20 22.91 52.23
N ASN A 682 24.47 23.65 51.40
CA ASN A 682 23.03 23.43 51.19
C ASN A 682 22.69 22.70 49.87
N GLN A 683 21.77 21.73 49.96
CA GLN A 683 21.28 20.89 48.85
C GLN A 683 20.79 21.67 47.62
N ILE A 684 20.22 22.87 47.81
CA ILE A 684 19.65 23.74 46.75
C ILE A 684 20.67 24.09 45.64
N GLN A 685 21.96 24.01 45.91
CA GLN A 685 23.03 24.29 44.94
C GLN A 685 23.38 23.10 44.01
N LYS A 686 22.97 21.87 44.35
CA LYS A 686 23.13 20.69 43.47
C LYS A 686 22.06 20.63 42.38
N ASP A 687 20.95 21.35 42.56
CA ASP A 687 19.78 21.27 41.69
C ASP A 687 19.75 22.33 40.58
N VAL A 688 20.75 23.22 40.54
CA VAL A 688 20.89 24.21 39.45
C VAL A 688 21.32 23.49 38.17
N PRO A 689 20.51 23.55 37.09
CA PRO A 689 20.86 22.90 35.83
C PRO A 689 22.14 23.48 35.25
N ASN A 690 23.06 22.60 34.86
CA ASN A 690 24.30 22.98 34.18
C ASN A 690 24.04 23.37 32.70
N LEU A 691 25.03 23.97 32.05
CA LEU A 691 24.95 24.39 30.64
C LEU A 691 24.47 23.26 29.72
N LEU A 692 24.98 22.04 29.91
CA LEU A 692 24.59 20.89 29.10
C LEU A 692 23.11 20.55 29.31
N SER A 693 22.62 20.51 30.55
CA SER A 693 21.20 20.27 30.82
C SER A 693 20.27 21.36 30.28
N LEU A 694 20.69 22.63 30.31
CA LEU A 694 19.95 23.73 29.70
C LEU A 694 19.87 23.59 28.18
N LEU A 695 21.00 23.31 27.52
CA LEU A 695 21.04 23.08 26.08
C LEU A 695 20.17 21.88 25.69
N MET A 696 20.19 20.79 26.47
CA MET A 696 19.33 19.62 26.23
C MET A 696 17.85 19.95 26.40
N ARG A 697 17.46 20.68 27.44
CA ARG A 697 16.08 21.17 27.63
C ARG A 697 15.63 21.99 26.42
N ALA A 698 16.40 23.01 26.04
CA ALA A 698 16.09 23.88 24.89
C ALA A 698 16.01 23.09 23.57
N THR A 699 16.90 22.11 23.40
CA THR A 699 16.97 21.28 22.19
C THR A 699 15.72 20.41 22.00
N PHE A 700 15.06 19.99 23.08
CA PHE A 700 13.91 19.07 23.01
C PHE A 700 12.53 19.77 23.10
N VAL A 701 12.46 21.09 23.31
CA VAL A 701 11.19 21.84 23.40
C VAL A 701 10.29 21.60 22.18
N ALA A 702 10.86 21.52 20.97
CA ALA A 702 10.08 21.31 19.75
C ALA A 702 9.35 19.94 19.72
N SER A 703 9.80 18.97 20.52
CA SER A 703 9.14 17.66 20.63
C SER A 703 7.84 17.69 21.43
N ASP A 704 7.51 18.77 22.14
CA ASP A 704 6.26 18.84 22.92
C ASP A 704 5.03 18.83 22.02
N ALA A 705 5.08 19.53 20.88
CA ALA A 705 4.03 19.49 19.87
C ALA A 705 3.86 18.08 19.28
N ALA A 706 4.97 17.37 19.03
CA ALA A 706 4.94 15.99 18.58
C ALA A 706 4.41 15.04 19.65
N LYS A 707 4.72 15.25 20.94
CA LYS A 707 4.16 14.50 22.07
C LYS A 707 2.64 14.65 22.13
N ALA A 708 2.12 15.87 21.97
CA ALA A 708 0.68 16.12 21.92
C ALA A 708 0.01 15.38 20.75
N LYS A 709 0.61 15.43 19.54
CA LYS A 709 0.14 14.67 18.38
C LYS A 709 0.16 13.16 18.64
N ALA A 710 1.26 12.62 19.18
CA ALA A 710 1.38 11.21 19.51
C ALA A 710 0.32 10.77 20.53
N LYS A 711 0.02 11.58 21.54
CA LYS A 711 -1.03 11.29 22.52
C LYS A 711 -2.42 11.27 21.91
N ALA A 712 -2.70 12.13 20.93
CA ALA A 712 -3.97 12.16 20.22
C ALA A 712 -4.16 10.98 19.24
N GLU A 713 -3.08 10.51 18.61
CA GLU A 713 -3.13 9.46 17.58
C GLU A 713 -2.88 8.04 18.12
N SER A 714 -2.45 7.91 19.37
CA SER A 714 -2.25 6.61 20.03
C SER A 714 -3.53 6.12 20.68
N ASP A 715 -3.82 4.84 20.53
CA ASP A 715 -4.89 4.18 21.28
C ASP A 715 -4.49 4.00 22.76
N ILE A 716 -3.19 3.77 22.99
CA ILE A 716 -2.59 3.69 24.32
C ILE A 716 -1.37 4.60 24.37
N PHE A 717 -1.39 5.52 25.34
CA PHE A 717 -0.24 6.36 25.66
C PHE A 717 0.26 6.01 27.07
N ALA A 718 1.39 5.30 27.14
CA ALA A 718 2.01 4.83 28.36
C ALA A 718 3.13 5.77 28.80
N GLU A 719 3.03 6.34 29.99
CA GLU A 719 4.11 7.16 30.58
C GLU A 719 4.78 6.35 31.70
N LEU A 720 6.03 5.92 31.48
CA LEU A 720 6.79 5.16 32.46
C LEU A 720 7.33 6.10 33.55
N PRO A 721 7.21 5.77 34.86
CA PRO A 721 7.58 6.66 35.96
C PRO A 721 9.09 6.63 36.23
N VAL A 722 9.84 7.32 35.36
CA VAL A 722 11.31 7.39 35.36
C VAL A 722 11.81 8.84 35.38
N GLU A 723 10.98 9.78 35.81
CA GLU A 723 11.26 11.23 35.86
C GLU A 723 12.54 11.52 36.63
N GLN A 724 12.69 10.87 37.80
CA GLN A 724 13.75 11.05 38.79
C GLN A 724 15.15 10.61 38.34
N TYR A 725 15.27 9.93 37.20
CA TYR A 725 16.55 9.45 36.69
C TYR A 725 17.12 10.40 35.64
N GLY A 726 18.44 10.53 35.58
CA GLY A 726 19.13 11.28 34.53
C GLY A 726 19.29 10.48 33.23
N LEU A 727 19.53 11.17 32.11
CA LEU A 727 19.81 10.57 30.80
C LEU A 727 21.06 9.67 30.79
N PHE A 728 21.96 9.80 31.78
CA PHE A 728 23.23 9.09 31.87
C PHE A 728 23.34 8.15 33.08
N ASP A 729 22.23 7.83 33.74
CA ASP A 729 22.20 6.99 34.96
C ASP A 729 22.29 5.47 34.64
N TRP A 730 23.23 5.08 33.79
CA TRP A 730 23.43 3.69 33.34
C TRP A 730 23.70 2.68 34.46
N LYS A 731 24.13 3.15 35.64
CA LYS A 731 24.33 2.31 36.84
C LYS A 731 23.02 1.82 37.44
N LYS A 732 21.89 2.47 37.14
CA LYS A 732 20.55 2.16 37.64
C LYS A 732 19.82 1.13 36.78
N PHE A 733 20.58 0.22 36.17
CA PHE A 733 20.07 -0.71 35.16
C PHE A 733 18.89 -1.55 35.66
N TYR A 734 19.09 -2.28 36.76
CA TYR A 734 18.06 -3.18 37.30
C TYR A 734 16.84 -2.42 37.85
N GLU A 735 17.08 -1.26 38.47
CA GLU A 735 16.01 -0.39 38.98
C GLU A 735 15.11 0.10 37.84
N LEU A 736 15.70 0.59 36.74
CA LEU A 736 14.95 1.06 35.58
C LEU A 736 14.19 -0.06 34.86
N VAL A 737 14.81 -1.23 34.70
CA VAL A 737 14.15 -2.42 34.13
C VAL A 737 12.97 -2.85 34.98
N ASP A 738 13.13 -2.91 36.31
CA ASP A 738 12.04 -3.30 37.21
C ASP A 738 10.87 -2.32 37.17
N ILE A 739 11.14 -1.00 37.14
CA ILE A 739 10.08 0.02 37.00
C ILE A 739 9.21 -0.24 35.76
N GLY A 740 9.84 -0.47 34.61
CA GLY A 740 9.10 -0.77 33.38
C GLY A 740 8.29 -2.07 33.47
N TYR A 741 8.84 -3.08 34.14
CA TYR A 741 8.18 -4.36 34.35
C TYR A 741 6.96 -4.24 35.26
N GLN A 742 7.09 -3.59 36.42
CA GLN A 742 5.96 -3.35 37.33
C GLN A 742 4.86 -2.51 36.68
N TYR A 743 5.24 -1.46 35.93
CA TYR A 743 4.30 -0.67 35.15
C TYR A 743 3.53 -1.54 34.16
N GLY A 744 4.25 -2.35 33.38
CA GLY A 744 3.65 -3.28 32.43
C GLY A 744 2.70 -4.28 33.09
N LYS A 745 3.08 -4.92 34.20
CA LYS A 745 2.22 -5.89 34.91
C LYS A 745 0.91 -5.26 35.40
N THR A 746 0.95 -4.02 35.87
CA THR A 746 -0.23 -3.29 36.33
C THR A 746 -1.19 -2.95 35.18
N HIS A 747 -0.67 -2.60 33.99
CA HIS A 747 -1.48 -2.04 32.89
C HIS A 747 -1.82 -3.03 31.76
N ALA A 748 -0.99 -4.05 31.54
CA ALA A 748 -1.08 -4.95 30.39
C ALA A 748 -2.45 -5.66 30.28
N LYS A 749 -3.08 -6.01 31.41
CA LYS A 749 -4.45 -6.58 31.40
C LYS A 749 -5.49 -5.62 30.83
N SER A 750 -5.38 -4.32 31.14
CA SER A 750 -6.23 -3.27 30.58
C SER A 750 -5.98 -3.14 29.07
N TRP A 751 -4.71 -3.16 28.66
CA TRP A 751 -4.33 -3.06 27.25
C TRP A 751 -4.85 -4.24 26.43
N LYS A 752 -4.75 -5.47 26.95
CA LYS A 752 -5.31 -6.69 26.33
C LYS A 752 -6.82 -6.57 26.11
N LYS A 753 -7.55 -5.96 27.06
CA LYS A 753 -9.00 -5.71 26.95
C LYS A 753 -9.32 -4.68 25.87
N GLN A 754 -8.56 -3.59 25.80
CA GLN A 754 -8.75 -2.54 24.77
C GLN A 754 -8.44 -3.06 23.35
N LEU A 755 -7.45 -3.95 23.23
CA LEU A 755 -7.14 -4.65 21.98
C LEU A 755 -8.24 -5.63 21.53
N GLY A 756 -9.24 -5.91 22.38
CA GLY A 756 -10.30 -6.88 22.08
C GLY A 756 -9.83 -8.33 22.06
N ILE A 757 -8.64 -8.62 22.64
CA ILE A 757 -8.11 -9.98 22.74
C ILE A 757 -8.81 -10.67 23.92
N ARG A 758 -9.73 -11.61 23.62
CA ARG A 758 -10.39 -12.42 24.65
C ARG A 758 -9.34 -13.24 25.41
N GLY A 759 -9.54 -13.31 26.74
CA GLY A 759 -8.66 -13.91 27.75
C GLY A 759 -8.15 -15.29 27.38
#